data_AF-A0A161Y218-F1
#
_entry.id   AF-A0A161Y218-F1
#
_cell.length_a   1.000
_cell.length_b   1.000
_cell.length_c   1.000
_cell.angle_alpha   90.00
_cell.angle_beta   90.00
_cell.angle_gamma   90.00
#
_symmetry.space_group_name_H-M   'P 1'
#
loop_
_entity.id
_entity.type
_entity.pdbx_description
1 polymer ?
#
loop_
_entity_poly.entity_id
_entity_poly.type
_entity_poly.pdbx_seq_one_letter_code
_entity_poly.pdbx_strand_id
1 'polypeptide(L)'
;MKRLSENIESIFSTASPEFDYFSDAKIVAGDGRVVPVHRCILSARSAFFKTVLSDKVSDSGVKLELKELAKEHEVSFEALVTVLAYIYSGKVRPLPKGVCICADEECDHVACRPVIDFVVEVLYASFVFQITELFALCQSHLLDILDKAAADDILVVLYVTNMCRNACEKLFTRCMQIVVNSNVDIVTLDKVLPEHLKKQIMDSRIELGLIVAMDIAQVEGTSEFPSAGMISKVMSDAQRTTVDLNDAPFKLKEEHLNRLRALSKTVELGRRFFPRCSQVLDKIMDTDDLSQLAYLRNDSPDERETKKQRYTEIQELLNEAFSEDKVEFQRSNNLSSNLSSSASSTSLGLKSNGLLCTWQVNYSYKAQQFPSATEQFYSLSNLMPAEMDSQSQQLHFVMIPLLCPGHIIPLIDMAILLAQRDVIVTIFTTPHNAVRFGSAINRAIESGLQIRLLQVRFPSVEVGLPEGCESLDELPSYKDMSVNFFSAVQMLQEQVEKLLAEVRPSPSCILSDKHVFWTAKTAEKFRIPWIIFDGMSCFTQLCTELLHTSKVHESVSDSDPFIVPGLPDRIEFTKLQLPGLFNTGSDPTSMTNLHKKIRETEVGAYGVVINSFEELEKNYVSEFKNLRYDKVWCIGPLSLCNKNNLDMAQRGNKATIDQTKCLKWLDIQEPGSVIYACLGSLSSLAREQLIELALGLEASGHPFVWVVRAGNKQEEIEQWIVEDGFEERVRGRGLLLRGWAPQLLILSHSAIGGFLTHCGWNSMIEGICAGVPLITWPLFAEQFFNEKLVVQVVETGVSVGSKSVVQLGEEEKAEVNVKREDVERAVKCVMSQGEEGENRRRKAKEFGEKASKAVGEGGSSHFDVTLLIQDIMNHRLQAQLYETRK
;
A
#
# COMPACT_ATOMS: atom_id res chain seq x y z
N MET A 1 -33.59 -21.94 -5.25
CA MET A 1 -32.55 -22.66 -4.49
C MET A 1 -31.14 -22.30 -4.97
N LYS A 2 -30.69 -22.72 -6.16
CA LYS A 2 -29.42 -22.23 -6.76
C LYS A 2 -29.39 -20.69 -6.88
N ARG A 3 -30.45 -20.10 -7.45
CA ARG A 3 -30.69 -18.64 -7.47
C ARG A 3 -30.70 -17.98 -6.08
N LEU A 4 -31.08 -18.71 -5.02
CA LEU A 4 -31.11 -18.16 -3.65
C LEU A 4 -29.70 -18.11 -3.05
N SER A 5 -28.91 -19.16 -3.27
CA SER A 5 -27.49 -19.19 -2.93
C SER A 5 -26.73 -18.10 -3.68
N GLU A 6 -26.98 -17.92 -4.98
CA GLU A 6 -26.39 -16.85 -5.80
C GLU A 6 -26.79 -15.45 -5.33
N ASN A 7 -28.05 -15.23 -4.94
CA ASN A 7 -28.51 -13.94 -4.42
C ASN A 7 -28.02 -13.64 -2.99
N ILE A 8 -27.86 -14.65 -2.12
CA ILE A 8 -27.26 -14.43 -0.79
C ILE A 8 -25.75 -14.22 -0.92
N GLU A 9 -25.11 -14.93 -1.86
CA GLU A 9 -23.72 -14.73 -2.20
C GLU A 9 -23.46 -13.33 -2.75
N SER A 10 -24.35 -12.76 -3.57
CA SER A 10 -24.20 -11.38 -4.06
C SER A 10 -24.23 -10.35 -2.93
N ILE A 11 -25.00 -10.58 -1.86
CA ILE A 11 -25.02 -9.71 -0.66
C ILE A 11 -23.66 -9.70 0.06
N PHE A 12 -22.87 -10.78 -0.03
CA PHE A 12 -21.53 -10.88 0.56
C PHE A 12 -20.40 -10.51 -0.41
N SER A 13 -20.63 -10.63 -1.72
CA SER A 13 -19.55 -10.71 -2.73
C SER A 13 -19.45 -9.51 -3.67
N THR A 14 -20.23 -8.45 -3.49
CA THR A 14 -20.14 -7.26 -4.35
C THR A 14 -19.37 -6.15 -3.66
N ALA A 15 -18.15 -5.93 -4.14
CA ALA A 15 -17.37 -4.71 -3.98
C ALA A 15 -18.08 -3.49 -4.62
N SER A 16 -19.20 -3.06 -4.02
CA SER A 16 -19.91 -1.81 -4.32
C SER A 16 -20.33 -1.16 -2.99
N PRO A 17 -20.06 0.13 -2.75
CA PRO A 17 -20.51 0.89 -1.57
C PRO A 17 -22.02 0.91 -1.35
N GLU A 18 -22.81 0.44 -2.32
CA GLU A 18 -24.28 0.52 -2.31
C GLU A 18 -24.95 -0.51 -1.39
N PHE A 19 -24.24 -1.58 -0.97
CA PHE A 19 -24.80 -2.63 -0.10
C PHE A 19 -24.30 -2.61 1.35
N ASP A 20 -23.31 -1.79 1.70
CA ASP A 20 -22.86 -1.58 3.08
C ASP A 20 -24.00 -1.12 4.01
N TYR A 21 -25.00 -0.46 3.43
CA TYR A 21 -26.20 0.02 4.10
C TYR A 21 -27.05 -1.10 4.74
N PHE A 22 -26.93 -2.35 4.29
CA PHE A 22 -27.75 -3.48 4.78
C PHE A 22 -27.09 -4.34 5.86
N SER A 23 -25.78 -4.16 6.09
CA SER A 23 -25.07 -4.90 7.13
C SER A 23 -25.43 -4.38 8.53
N ASP A 24 -25.70 -5.28 9.48
CA ASP A 24 -26.11 -4.93 10.84
C ASP A 24 -25.09 -5.33 11.92
N ALA A 25 -23.95 -5.88 11.49
CA ALA A 25 -22.78 -6.15 12.31
C ALA A 25 -21.50 -6.10 11.46
N LYS A 26 -20.34 -6.07 12.14
CA LYS A 26 -19.03 -6.10 11.50
C LYS A 26 -18.05 -6.94 12.29
N ILE A 27 -17.19 -7.69 11.58
CA ILE A 27 -16.08 -8.44 12.16
C ILE A 27 -14.78 -7.71 11.80
N VAL A 28 -13.96 -7.41 12.80
CA VAL A 28 -12.67 -6.75 12.62
C VAL A 28 -11.57 -7.79 12.70
N ALA A 29 -10.84 -7.97 11.60
CA ALA A 29 -9.72 -8.89 11.51
C ALA A 29 -8.52 -8.41 12.35
N GLY A 30 -7.54 -9.29 12.57
CA GLY A 30 -6.36 -8.98 13.40
C GLY A 30 -5.53 -7.81 12.89
N ASP A 31 -5.55 -7.57 11.57
CA ASP A 31 -4.88 -6.47 10.88
C ASP A 31 -5.72 -5.17 10.82
N GLY A 32 -6.90 -5.16 11.44
CA GLY A 32 -7.79 -3.99 11.51
C GLY A 32 -8.78 -3.87 10.34
N ARG A 33 -8.70 -4.73 9.31
CA ARG A 33 -9.68 -4.76 8.22
C ARG A 33 -11.06 -5.15 8.76
N VAL A 34 -12.11 -4.55 8.20
CA VAL A 34 -13.50 -4.72 8.66
C VAL A 34 -14.30 -5.46 7.62
N VAL A 35 -14.94 -6.57 8.02
CA VAL A 35 -15.87 -7.33 7.18
C VAL A 35 -17.31 -7.02 7.61
N PRO A 36 -18.13 -6.35 6.78
CA PRO A 36 -19.55 -6.16 7.05
C PRO A 36 -20.27 -7.51 6.99
N VAL A 37 -21.12 -7.80 7.98
CA VAL A 37 -21.83 -9.08 8.11
C VAL A 37 -23.27 -8.88 8.56
N HIS A 38 -24.08 -9.91 8.35
CA HIS A 38 -25.51 -9.90 8.63
C HIS A 38 -25.81 -10.90 9.74
N ARG A 39 -26.18 -10.41 10.92
CA ARG A 39 -26.39 -11.22 12.13
C ARG A 39 -27.41 -12.35 11.91
N CYS A 40 -28.45 -12.09 11.11
CA CYS A 40 -29.47 -13.09 10.79
C CYS A 40 -28.90 -14.27 9.99
N ILE A 41 -27.99 -14.02 9.03
CA ILE A 41 -27.37 -15.06 8.22
C ILE A 41 -26.36 -15.86 9.05
N LEU A 42 -25.50 -15.17 9.79
CA LEU A 42 -24.51 -15.82 10.67
C LEU A 42 -25.20 -16.69 11.73
N SER A 43 -26.20 -16.14 12.44
CA SER A 43 -26.92 -16.85 13.50
C SER A 43 -27.76 -18.02 12.99
N ALA A 44 -28.21 -17.98 11.73
CA ALA A 44 -28.95 -19.08 11.12
C ALA A 44 -28.06 -20.25 10.71
N ARG A 45 -26.77 -19.98 10.44
CA ARG A 45 -25.86 -20.94 9.78
C ARG A 45 -24.64 -21.33 10.62
N SER A 46 -24.47 -20.73 11.78
CA SER A 46 -23.44 -21.08 12.75
C SER A 46 -24.02 -20.99 14.16
N ALA A 47 -23.95 -22.11 14.89
CA ALA A 47 -24.35 -22.16 16.29
C ALA A 47 -23.47 -21.25 17.16
N PHE A 48 -22.18 -21.14 16.83
CA PHE A 48 -21.27 -20.20 17.45
C PHE A 48 -21.76 -18.76 17.32
N PHE A 49 -22.02 -18.28 16.10
CA PHE A 49 -22.48 -16.90 15.90
C PHE A 49 -23.87 -16.67 16.50
N LYS A 50 -24.75 -17.68 16.50
CA LYS A 50 -26.05 -17.59 17.17
C LYS A 50 -25.90 -17.30 18.67
N THR A 51 -24.94 -17.95 19.33
CA THR A 51 -24.64 -17.73 20.75
C THR A 51 -23.90 -16.41 20.98
N VAL A 52 -22.90 -16.08 20.17
CA VAL A 52 -22.12 -14.83 20.30
C VAL A 52 -23.00 -13.59 20.09
N LEU A 53 -24.01 -13.70 19.22
CA LEU A 53 -24.90 -12.60 18.87
C LEU A 53 -26.19 -12.56 19.72
N SER A 54 -26.52 -13.61 20.49
CA SER A 54 -27.74 -13.65 21.30
C SER A 54 -27.75 -12.64 22.46
N ASP A 55 -26.57 -12.21 22.93
CA ASP A 55 -26.42 -11.28 24.06
C ASP A 55 -26.26 -9.81 23.64
N LYS A 56 -26.19 -9.51 22.33
CA LYS A 56 -25.85 -8.18 21.78
C LYS A 56 -27.02 -7.49 21.06
N VAL A 57 -28.24 -7.63 21.59
CA VAL A 57 -29.51 -7.29 20.90
C VAL A 57 -29.78 -5.79 20.78
N SER A 58 -29.08 -4.91 21.51
CA SER A 58 -29.48 -3.50 21.69
C SER A 58 -28.69 -2.43 20.94
N ASP A 59 -27.69 -2.76 20.12
CA ASP A 59 -26.82 -1.74 19.48
C ASP A 59 -26.86 -1.82 17.95
N SER A 60 -27.14 -0.68 17.29
CA SER A 60 -26.92 -0.53 15.85
C SER A 60 -25.42 -0.44 15.61
N GLY A 61 -24.81 -1.53 15.13
CA GLY A 61 -23.38 -1.60 14.83
C GLY A 61 -22.58 -2.56 15.71
N VAL A 62 -23.06 -3.80 15.89
CA VAL A 62 -22.32 -4.83 16.64
C VAL A 62 -20.94 -5.06 16.01
N LYS A 63 -19.90 -4.71 16.75
CA LYS A 63 -18.50 -4.96 16.38
C LYS A 63 -18.01 -6.23 17.08
N LEU A 64 -17.51 -7.19 16.32
CA LEU A 64 -16.84 -8.39 16.82
C LEU A 64 -15.36 -8.31 16.44
N GLU A 65 -14.46 -8.53 17.38
CA GLU A 65 -13.02 -8.55 17.12
C GLU A 65 -12.59 -10.01 16.86
N LEU A 66 -11.97 -10.29 15.71
CA LEU A 66 -11.58 -11.65 15.30
C LEU A 66 -10.65 -12.29 16.34
N LYS A 67 -9.71 -11.52 16.89
CA LYS A 67 -8.82 -11.94 17.98
C LYS A 67 -9.57 -12.37 19.25
N GLU A 68 -10.80 -11.88 19.47
CA GLU A 68 -11.64 -12.31 20.59
C GLU A 68 -12.43 -13.57 20.25
N LEU A 69 -12.77 -13.76 18.98
CA LEU A 69 -13.48 -14.94 18.50
C LEU A 69 -12.54 -16.15 18.37
N ALA A 70 -11.32 -15.93 17.89
CA ALA A 70 -10.31 -16.92 17.53
C ALA A 70 -8.98 -16.60 18.27
N LYS A 71 -8.91 -16.97 19.55
CA LYS A 71 -7.83 -16.55 20.48
C LYS A 71 -6.55 -17.40 20.42
N GLU A 72 -6.67 -18.60 19.87
CA GLU A 72 -5.72 -19.69 20.08
C GLU A 72 -4.74 -19.84 18.89
N HIS A 73 -5.16 -19.43 17.69
CA HIS A 73 -4.32 -19.37 16.50
C HIS A 73 -4.70 -18.15 15.65
N GLU A 74 -3.73 -17.57 14.97
CA GLU A 74 -3.95 -16.40 14.12
C GLU A 74 -4.76 -16.80 12.87
N VAL A 75 -5.67 -15.92 12.45
CA VAL A 75 -6.50 -16.13 11.26
C VAL A 75 -6.38 -14.88 10.40
N SER A 76 -5.85 -15.05 9.18
CA SER A 76 -5.76 -13.95 8.23
C SER A 76 -7.14 -13.48 7.79
N PHE A 77 -7.21 -12.25 7.30
CA PHE A 77 -8.42 -11.72 6.68
C PHE A 77 -8.92 -12.59 5.52
N GLU A 78 -8.02 -13.12 4.69
CA GLU A 78 -8.41 -13.96 3.54
C GLU A 78 -9.04 -15.28 3.99
N ALA A 79 -8.50 -15.88 5.06
CA ALA A 79 -9.10 -17.06 5.67
C ALA A 79 -10.47 -16.73 6.28
N LEU A 80 -10.61 -15.60 6.99
CA LEU A 80 -11.89 -15.11 7.52
C LEU A 80 -12.93 -14.91 6.40
N VAL A 81 -12.58 -14.20 5.34
CA VAL A 81 -13.47 -13.95 4.20
C VAL A 81 -13.87 -15.25 3.50
N THR A 82 -12.95 -16.20 3.37
CA THR A 82 -13.23 -17.53 2.78
C THR A 82 -14.27 -18.29 3.60
N VAL A 83 -14.12 -18.29 4.93
CA VAL A 83 -15.06 -18.95 5.83
C VAL A 83 -16.43 -18.25 5.79
N LEU A 84 -16.47 -16.92 5.85
CA LEU A 84 -17.72 -16.16 5.77
C LEU A 84 -18.39 -16.32 4.40
N ALA A 85 -17.64 -16.30 3.29
CA ALA A 85 -18.16 -16.58 1.96
C ALA A 85 -18.85 -17.95 1.88
N TYR A 86 -18.28 -18.96 2.54
CA TYR A 86 -18.89 -20.27 2.65
C TYR A 86 -20.20 -20.23 3.45
N ILE A 87 -20.26 -19.47 4.55
CA ILE A 87 -21.50 -19.28 5.32
C ILE A 87 -22.59 -18.68 4.45
N TYR A 88 -22.28 -17.72 3.58
CA TYR A 88 -23.27 -17.05 2.73
C TYR A 88 -23.69 -17.89 1.52
N SER A 89 -22.71 -18.41 0.77
CA SER A 89 -22.95 -19.12 -0.49
C SER A 89 -23.26 -20.60 -0.30
N GLY A 90 -22.70 -21.24 0.72
CA GLY A 90 -22.65 -22.70 0.88
C GLY A 90 -21.73 -23.39 -0.12
N LYS A 91 -20.83 -22.65 -0.79
CA LYS A 91 -19.87 -23.14 -1.78
C LYS A 91 -18.44 -22.89 -1.32
N VAL A 92 -17.55 -23.85 -1.57
CA VAL A 92 -16.11 -23.66 -1.35
C VAL A 92 -15.55 -22.84 -2.51
N ARG A 93 -14.81 -21.78 -2.19
CA ARG A 93 -14.14 -20.95 -3.19
C ARG A 93 -12.79 -21.54 -3.57
N PRO A 94 -12.31 -21.30 -4.80
CA PRO A 94 -10.91 -21.59 -5.13
C PRO A 94 -9.98 -20.79 -4.21
N LEU A 95 -8.74 -21.28 -4.03
CA LEU A 95 -7.73 -20.56 -3.26
C LEU A 95 -7.57 -19.12 -3.79
N PRO A 96 -7.54 -18.10 -2.90
CA PRO A 96 -7.30 -16.73 -3.32
C PRO A 96 -5.94 -16.61 -4.00
N LYS A 97 -5.90 -16.02 -5.20
CA LYS A 97 -4.67 -15.89 -6.01
C LYS A 97 -3.54 -15.15 -5.29
N GLY A 98 -3.85 -14.29 -4.33
CA GLY A 98 -2.88 -13.52 -3.55
C GLY A 98 -2.25 -14.26 -2.36
N VAL A 99 -2.74 -15.45 -1.99
CA VAL A 99 -2.25 -16.21 -0.83
C VAL A 99 -1.23 -17.30 -1.21
N CYS A 100 -1.04 -17.54 -2.52
CA CYS A 100 -0.15 -18.57 -3.05
C CYS A 100 1.16 -17.99 -3.62
N ILE A 101 1.83 -17.06 -2.93
CA ILE A 101 3.15 -16.58 -3.38
C ILE A 101 4.20 -17.55 -2.85
N CYS A 102 4.52 -18.58 -3.63
CA CYS A 102 5.66 -19.44 -3.35
C CYS A 102 6.96 -18.77 -3.83
N ALA A 103 8.04 -18.94 -3.06
CA ALA A 103 9.37 -18.49 -3.48
C ALA A 103 9.95 -19.31 -4.64
N ASP A 104 9.37 -20.49 -4.90
CA ASP A 104 9.73 -21.38 -5.99
C ASP A 104 8.75 -21.22 -7.15
N GLU A 105 9.24 -20.65 -8.26
CA GLU A 105 8.46 -20.40 -9.48
C GLU A 105 8.08 -21.70 -10.22
N GLU A 106 8.76 -22.82 -9.94
CA GLU A 106 8.45 -24.14 -10.52
C GLU A 106 7.51 -24.97 -9.62
N CYS A 107 7.02 -24.40 -8.51
CA CYS A 107 6.14 -25.09 -7.58
C CYS A 107 4.74 -25.35 -8.17
N ASP A 108 4.29 -26.60 -8.15
CA ASP A 108 2.93 -26.99 -8.56
C ASP A 108 1.81 -26.48 -7.61
N HIS A 109 2.18 -25.79 -6.52
CA HIS A 109 1.26 -25.23 -5.50
C HIS A 109 0.28 -26.23 -4.89
N VAL A 110 0.64 -27.52 -4.87
CA VAL A 110 -0.22 -28.59 -4.32
C VAL A 110 -0.07 -28.71 -2.80
N ALA A 111 1.14 -28.55 -2.27
CA ALA A 111 1.47 -28.79 -0.86
C ALA A 111 2.59 -27.85 -0.35
N CYS A 112 2.72 -26.66 -0.94
CA CYS A 112 3.72 -25.69 -0.50
C CYS A 112 3.27 -24.98 0.76
N ARG A 113 4.24 -24.41 1.49
CA ARG A 113 4.00 -23.76 2.78
C ARG A 113 2.88 -22.70 2.76
N PRO A 114 2.79 -21.77 1.79
CA PRO A 114 1.70 -20.79 1.75
C PRO A 114 0.30 -21.42 1.63
N VAL A 115 0.19 -22.51 0.86
CA VAL A 115 -1.08 -23.25 0.69
C VAL A 115 -1.44 -23.97 1.98
N ILE A 116 -0.46 -24.61 2.63
CA ILE A 116 -0.67 -25.30 3.91
C ILE A 116 -1.09 -24.30 4.99
N ASP A 117 -0.38 -23.18 5.15
CA ASP A 117 -0.71 -22.15 6.15
C ASP A 117 -2.15 -21.64 5.94
N PHE A 118 -2.53 -21.29 4.71
CA PHE A 118 -3.88 -20.82 4.42
C PHE A 118 -4.96 -21.85 4.73
N VAL A 119 -4.79 -23.10 4.30
CA VAL A 119 -5.78 -24.15 4.54
C VAL A 119 -5.90 -24.45 6.04
N VAL A 120 -4.79 -24.38 6.77
CA VAL A 120 -4.75 -24.55 8.24
C VAL A 120 -5.49 -23.42 8.96
N GLU A 121 -5.34 -22.17 8.52
CA GLU A 121 -6.11 -21.04 9.07
C GLU A 121 -7.62 -21.21 8.81
N VAL A 122 -8.02 -21.61 7.60
CA VAL A 122 -9.42 -21.88 7.26
C VAL A 122 -9.97 -23.06 8.07
N LEU A 123 -9.17 -24.12 8.26
CA LEU A 123 -9.51 -25.25 9.12
C LEU A 123 -9.80 -24.78 10.55
N TYR A 124 -8.89 -24.00 11.14
CA TYR A 124 -9.02 -23.49 12.50
C TYR A 124 -10.23 -22.57 12.65
N ALA A 125 -10.41 -21.60 11.75
CA ALA A 125 -11.54 -20.68 11.77
C ALA A 125 -12.88 -21.42 11.60
N SER A 126 -12.93 -22.44 10.74
CA SER A 126 -14.12 -23.29 10.57
C SER A 126 -14.47 -24.09 11.83
N PHE A 127 -13.45 -24.56 12.57
CA PHE A 127 -13.64 -25.20 13.87
C PHE A 127 -14.21 -24.22 14.90
N VAL A 128 -13.60 -23.04 15.05
CA VAL A 128 -14.01 -22.01 16.01
C VAL A 128 -15.45 -21.54 15.73
N PHE A 129 -15.78 -21.27 14.46
CA PHE A 129 -17.12 -20.81 14.07
C PHE A 129 -18.14 -21.95 13.93
N GLN A 130 -17.76 -23.18 14.27
CA GLN A 130 -18.62 -24.38 14.23
C GLN A 130 -19.25 -24.63 12.84
N ILE A 131 -18.43 -24.56 11.79
CA ILE A 131 -18.82 -24.82 10.40
C ILE A 131 -18.29 -26.21 10.01
N THR A 132 -19.03 -27.22 10.41
CA THR A 132 -18.62 -28.63 10.36
C THR A 132 -18.26 -29.14 8.97
N GLU A 133 -18.92 -28.67 7.92
CA GLU A 133 -18.65 -29.17 6.56
C GLU A 133 -17.38 -28.56 5.97
N LEU A 134 -17.16 -27.25 6.16
CA LEU A 134 -15.93 -26.62 5.69
C LEU A 134 -14.72 -27.17 6.46
N PHE A 135 -14.88 -27.40 7.76
CA PHE A 135 -13.89 -28.07 8.58
C PHE A 135 -13.53 -29.47 8.03
N ALA A 136 -14.53 -30.31 7.73
CA ALA A 136 -14.29 -31.64 7.17
C ALA A 136 -13.62 -31.60 5.78
N LEU A 137 -13.96 -30.62 4.94
CA LEU A 137 -13.34 -30.44 3.61
C LEU A 137 -11.87 -30.04 3.72
N CYS A 138 -11.52 -29.11 4.61
CA CYS A 138 -10.13 -28.75 4.87
C CYS A 138 -9.34 -29.93 5.44
N GLN A 139 -9.93 -30.73 6.33
CA GLN A 139 -9.27 -31.94 6.84
C GLN A 139 -8.95 -32.95 5.74
N SER A 140 -9.92 -33.23 4.85
CA SER A 140 -9.72 -34.15 3.73
C SER A 140 -8.62 -33.63 2.80
N HIS A 141 -8.67 -32.33 2.47
CA HIS A 141 -7.68 -31.72 1.59
C HIS A 141 -6.27 -31.79 2.17
N LEU A 142 -6.10 -31.47 3.46
CA LEU A 142 -4.80 -31.58 4.13
C LEU A 142 -4.28 -33.02 4.12
N LEU A 143 -5.13 -34.00 4.45
CA LEU A 143 -4.75 -35.43 4.39
C LEU A 143 -4.24 -35.85 3.01
N ASP A 144 -4.85 -35.35 1.93
CA ASP A 144 -4.49 -35.70 0.55
C ASP A 144 -3.15 -35.11 0.10
N ILE A 145 -2.66 -34.07 0.78
CA ILE A 145 -1.43 -33.35 0.41
C ILE A 145 -0.27 -33.55 1.41
N LEU A 146 -0.51 -34.12 2.61
CA LEU A 146 0.52 -34.30 3.65
C LEU A 146 1.76 -35.04 3.15
N ASP A 147 1.61 -36.08 2.33
CA ASP A 147 2.74 -36.89 1.84
C ASP A 147 3.59 -36.16 0.78
N LYS A 148 3.11 -35.02 0.29
CA LYS A 148 3.80 -34.15 -0.67
C LYS A 148 4.42 -32.92 -0.01
N ALA A 149 4.12 -32.68 1.27
CA ALA A 149 4.61 -31.55 2.04
C ALA A 149 5.99 -31.85 2.66
N ALA A 150 6.81 -30.81 2.84
CA ALA A 150 8.02 -30.95 3.65
C ALA A 150 7.64 -31.20 5.11
N ALA A 151 8.46 -31.96 5.84
CA ALA A 151 8.17 -32.30 7.24
C ALA A 151 8.11 -31.06 8.16
N ASP A 152 8.91 -30.04 7.87
CA ASP A 152 8.90 -28.74 8.55
C ASP A 152 7.55 -28.02 8.36
N ASP A 153 6.96 -28.16 7.17
CA ASP A 153 5.68 -27.55 6.83
C ASP A 153 4.50 -28.25 7.52
N ILE A 154 4.65 -29.52 7.88
CA ILE A 154 3.63 -30.30 8.60
C ILE A 154 3.52 -29.87 10.07
N LEU A 155 4.55 -29.22 10.63
CA LEU A 155 4.56 -28.79 12.04
C LEU A 155 3.41 -27.82 12.37
N VAL A 156 3.03 -26.94 11.44
CA VAL A 156 1.91 -26.00 11.65
C VAL A 156 0.56 -26.73 11.64
N VAL A 157 0.42 -27.74 10.77
CA VAL A 157 -0.77 -28.61 10.74
C VAL A 157 -0.86 -29.38 12.05
N LEU A 158 0.25 -29.91 12.55
CA LEU A 158 0.31 -30.63 13.82
C LEU A 158 -0.04 -29.72 15.01
N TYR A 159 0.46 -28.48 15.01
CA TYR A 159 0.14 -27.47 16.02
C TYR A 159 -1.37 -27.20 16.10
N VAL A 160 -2.00 -26.86 14.96
CA VAL A 160 -3.43 -26.51 14.91
C VAL A 160 -4.32 -27.71 15.18
N THR A 161 -3.97 -28.90 14.68
CA THR A 161 -4.77 -30.11 14.95
C THR A 161 -4.78 -30.51 16.42
N ASN A 162 -3.70 -30.25 17.16
CA ASN A 162 -3.67 -30.40 18.61
C ASN A 162 -4.68 -29.45 19.30
N MET A 163 -4.86 -28.22 18.81
CA MET A 163 -5.84 -27.26 19.35
C MET A 163 -7.29 -27.69 19.08
N CYS A 164 -7.54 -28.27 17.90
CA CYS A 164 -8.86 -28.77 17.51
C CYS A 164 -9.29 -30.06 18.25
N ARG A 165 -8.46 -30.60 19.16
CA ARG A 165 -8.72 -31.80 19.99
C ARG A 165 -9.20 -33.00 19.14
N ASN A 166 -10.03 -33.89 19.71
CA ASN A 166 -10.52 -35.13 19.06
C ASN A 166 -11.22 -34.91 17.71
N ALA A 167 -11.60 -33.68 17.34
CA ALA A 167 -12.19 -33.39 16.04
C ALA A 167 -11.19 -33.58 14.87
N CYS A 168 -9.88 -33.53 15.13
CA CYS A 168 -8.80 -33.69 14.15
C CYS A 168 -7.96 -34.98 14.31
N GLU A 169 -8.44 -35.99 15.05
CA GLU A 169 -7.62 -37.15 15.46
C GLU A 169 -6.90 -37.87 14.30
N LYS A 170 -7.58 -38.06 13.16
CA LYS A 170 -6.99 -38.70 11.97
C LYS A 170 -5.85 -37.87 11.37
N LEU A 171 -6.06 -36.57 11.20
CA LEU A 171 -5.07 -35.65 10.65
C LEU A 171 -3.89 -35.49 11.62
N PHE A 172 -4.19 -35.33 12.91
CA PHE A 172 -3.18 -35.27 13.99
C PHE A 172 -2.29 -36.52 14.01
N THR A 173 -2.90 -37.71 13.98
CA THR A 173 -2.15 -38.98 13.99
C THR A 173 -1.24 -39.11 12.78
N ARG A 174 -1.73 -38.72 11.59
CA ARG A 174 -0.93 -38.76 10.36
C ARG A 174 0.22 -37.76 10.41
N CYS A 175 0.00 -36.52 10.84
CA CYS A 175 1.05 -35.52 11.02
C CYS A 175 2.11 -35.99 12.03
N MET A 176 1.67 -36.53 13.17
CA MET A 176 2.57 -37.08 14.20
C MET A 176 3.45 -38.19 13.64
N GLN A 177 2.87 -39.12 12.85
CA GLN A 177 3.63 -40.18 12.21
C GLN A 177 4.69 -39.64 11.24
N ILE A 178 4.36 -38.62 10.43
CA ILE A 178 5.32 -38.05 9.48
C ILE A 178 6.45 -37.32 10.21
N VAL A 179 6.13 -36.52 11.22
CA VAL A 179 7.13 -35.74 11.99
C VAL A 179 8.03 -36.65 12.83
N VAL A 180 7.50 -37.71 13.45
CA VAL A 180 8.33 -38.68 14.19
C VAL A 180 9.36 -39.34 13.28
N ASN A 181 8.99 -39.69 12.05
CA ASN A 181 9.87 -40.36 11.08
C ASN A 181 10.73 -39.41 10.24
N SER A 182 10.63 -38.09 10.44
CA SER A 182 11.41 -37.10 9.70
C SER A 182 12.74 -36.76 10.40
N ASN A 183 13.59 -36.02 9.68
CA ASN A 183 14.86 -35.50 10.17
C ASN A 183 14.76 -34.06 10.75
N VAL A 184 13.55 -33.57 11.03
CA VAL A 184 13.33 -32.23 11.63
C VAL A 184 14.13 -32.11 12.92
N ASP A 185 14.97 -31.09 13.03
CA ASP A 185 15.86 -30.89 14.17
C ASP A 185 15.13 -30.35 15.41
N ILE A 186 15.75 -30.52 16.58
CA ILE A 186 15.15 -30.17 17.87
C ILE A 186 14.88 -28.66 18.01
N VAL A 187 15.70 -27.80 17.40
CA VAL A 187 15.55 -26.35 17.44
C VAL A 187 14.31 -25.93 16.65
N THR A 188 14.07 -26.58 15.52
CA THR A 188 12.86 -26.35 14.71
C THR A 188 11.60 -26.84 15.42
N LEU A 189 11.66 -28.01 16.09
CA LEU A 189 10.56 -28.47 16.95
C LEU A 189 10.30 -27.47 18.08
N ASP A 190 11.35 -26.95 18.72
CA ASP A 190 11.28 -26.00 19.84
C ASP A 190 10.60 -24.70 19.49
N LYS A 191 10.81 -24.21 18.27
CA LYS A 191 10.21 -22.95 17.79
C LYS A 191 8.72 -23.07 17.51
N VAL A 192 8.23 -24.24 17.09
CA VAL A 192 6.88 -24.39 16.53
C VAL A 192 5.91 -25.13 17.45
N LEU A 193 6.38 -26.14 18.20
CA LEU A 193 5.51 -27.05 18.96
C LEU A 193 5.57 -26.83 20.48
N PRO A 194 4.44 -26.98 21.20
CA PRO A 194 4.40 -27.02 22.66
C PRO A 194 5.20 -28.19 23.26
N GLU A 195 5.67 -28.01 24.49
CA GLU A 195 6.51 -28.99 25.22
C GLU A 195 5.97 -30.42 25.25
N HIS A 196 4.65 -30.61 25.39
CA HIS A 196 4.09 -31.97 25.47
C HIS A 196 4.17 -32.73 24.14
N LEU A 197 3.99 -32.04 23.00
CA LEU A 197 4.13 -32.66 21.68
C LEU A 197 5.60 -32.95 21.36
N LYS A 198 6.50 -32.03 21.71
CA LYS A 198 7.95 -32.22 21.55
C LYS A 198 8.43 -33.45 22.30
N LYS A 199 8.05 -33.56 23.57
CA LYS A 199 8.35 -34.74 24.38
C LYS A 199 7.79 -36.02 23.77
N GLN A 200 6.54 -36.02 23.31
CA GLN A 200 5.94 -37.18 22.66
C GLN A 200 6.68 -37.60 21.37
N ILE A 201 7.12 -36.64 20.56
CA ILE A 201 7.91 -36.88 19.35
C ILE A 201 9.28 -37.45 19.72
N MET A 202 9.98 -36.86 20.70
CA MET A 202 11.30 -37.30 21.13
C MET A 202 11.26 -38.70 21.74
N ASP A 203 10.32 -38.98 22.64
CA ASP A 203 10.13 -40.29 23.26
C ASP A 203 9.87 -41.36 22.16
N SER A 204 9.04 -41.03 21.16
CA SER A 204 8.77 -41.93 20.02
C SER A 204 10.00 -42.15 19.13
N ARG A 205 10.80 -41.11 18.87
CA ARG A 205 12.06 -41.22 18.09
C ARG A 205 13.11 -42.06 18.81
N ILE A 206 13.17 -41.97 20.14
CA ILE A 206 14.05 -42.80 20.99
C ILE A 206 13.61 -44.26 20.93
N GLU A 207 12.31 -44.52 21.11
CA GLU A 207 11.74 -45.87 21.07
C GLU A 207 11.95 -46.56 19.70
N LEU A 208 11.88 -45.79 18.61
CA LEU A 208 12.13 -46.25 17.25
C LEU A 208 13.62 -46.31 16.85
N GLY A 209 14.55 -45.89 17.73
CA GLY A 209 15.99 -45.91 17.48
C GLY A 209 16.48 -44.86 16.45
N LEU A 210 15.69 -43.84 16.15
CA LEU A 210 15.95 -42.86 15.08
C LEU A 210 17.01 -41.81 15.47
N ILE A 211 17.19 -41.52 16.77
CA ILE A 211 18.16 -40.50 17.24
C ILE A 211 19.61 -40.94 17.00
N VAL A 212 19.93 -42.20 17.27
CA VAL A 212 21.29 -42.75 17.08
C VAL A 212 21.68 -42.81 15.60
N ALA A 213 20.71 -43.04 14.70
CA ALA A 213 20.94 -43.10 13.27
C ALA A 213 21.22 -41.72 12.64
N MET A 214 20.60 -40.65 13.18
CA MET A 214 20.77 -39.28 12.67
C MET A 214 22.11 -38.67 13.09
N ASP A 215 22.61 -38.95 14.30
CA ASP A 215 23.93 -38.49 14.75
C ASP A 215 25.08 -39.14 13.96
N ILE A 216 24.91 -40.38 13.49
CA ILE A 216 25.90 -41.08 12.65
C ILE A 216 25.95 -40.45 11.24
N ALA A 217 24.83 -39.97 10.72
CA ALA A 217 24.76 -39.35 9.38
C ALA A 217 25.30 -37.91 9.33
N GLN A 218 25.40 -37.20 10.46
CA GLN A 218 25.87 -35.81 10.51
C GLN A 218 27.41 -35.66 10.62
N VAL A 219 28.16 -36.76 10.79
CA VAL A 219 29.63 -36.73 10.97
C VAL A 219 30.42 -36.74 9.64
N GLU A 220 29.80 -37.07 8.50
CA GLU A 220 30.47 -37.02 7.18
C GLU A 220 29.99 -35.82 6.35
N GLY A 221 30.77 -34.73 6.38
CA GLY A 221 30.52 -33.51 5.58
C GLY A 221 30.99 -33.63 4.12
N THR A 222 30.05 -33.36 3.19
CA THR A 222 30.17 -32.92 1.77
C THR A 222 31.26 -33.52 0.86
N SER A 223 30.86 -34.34 -0.13
CA SER A 223 31.41 -34.30 -1.51
C SER A 223 30.47 -34.94 -2.56
N GLU A 224 30.29 -34.24 -3.68
CA GLU A 224 30.02 -34.63 -5.10
C GLU A 224 28.98 -35.72 -5.51
N PHE A 225 28.11 -35.34 -6.47
CA PHE A 225 27.11 -36.11 -7.27
C PHE A 225 27.68 -37.40 -7.96
N PRO A 226 26.92 -38.46 -8.40
CA PRO A 226 25.70 -38.36 -9.23
C PRO A 226 24.63 -39.52 -9.24
N SER A 227 23.46 -39.20 -9.81
CA SER A 227 22.60 -40.00 -10.74
C SER A 227 22.23 -41.49 -10.53
N ALA A 228 20.91 -41.71 -10.40
CA ALA A 228 20.05 -42.71 -11.07
C ALA A 228 20.07 -44.21 -10.68
N GLY A 229 18.88 -44.71 -10.32
CA GLY A 229 18.17 -45.62 -11.24
C GLY A 229 17.79 -47.03 -10.74
N MET A 230 16.46 -47.20 -10.61
CA MET A 230 15.65 -48.43 -10.82
C MET A 230 15.59 -49.51 -9.73
N ILE A 231 14.40 -49.63 -9.11
CA ILE A 231 13.39 -50.62 -9.55
C ILE A 231 12.02 -49.95 -9.68
N SER A 232 11.43 -50.09 -10.86
CA SER A 232 10.07 -49.68 -11.24
C SER A 232 9.18 -50.92 -11.45
N LYS A 233 7.86 -50.67 -11.61
CA LYS A 233 6.81 -51.44 -12.33
C LYS A 233 6.05 -52.51 -11.51
N VAL A 234 4.72 -52.63 -11.49
CA VAL A 234 3.57 -52.23 -12.36
C VAL A 234 2.33 -52.11 -11.42
N MET A 235 1.45 -51.09 -11.50
CA MET A 235 0.24 -51.04 -12.33
C MET A 235 -0.17 -49.60 -12.68
N SER A 236 -0.49 -49.46 -13.97
CA SER A 236 -0.94 -48.30 -14.71
C SER A 236 -2.45 -48.10 -14.66
N ASP A 237 -2.86 -46.83 -14.77
CA ASP A 237 -4.01 -46.28 -15.51
C ASP A 237 -4.85 -45.30 -14.67
N ALA A 238 -4.60 -44.00 -14.86
CA ALA A 238 -5.63 -42.97 -14.90
C ALA A 238 -5.04 -41.66 -15.45
N GLN A 239 -5.69 -41.11 -16.47
CA GLN A 239 -5.42 -39.79 -17.03
C GLN A 239 -5.72 -38.65 -16.04
N ARG A 240 -5.02 -37.53 -16.26
CA ARG A 240 -5.17 -36.20 -15.66
C ARG A 240 -6.62 -35.74 -15.48
N THR A 241 -6.90 -35.13 -14.32
CA THR A 241 -7.80 -33.95 -14.19
C THR A 241 -7.41 -33.14 -12.94
N THR A 242 -7.41 -31.82 -13.08
CA THR A 242 -7.43 -30.84 -11.99
C THR A 242 -8.61 -31.12 -11.04
N VAL A 243 -8.35 -31.17 -9.73
CA VAL A 243 -9.37 -31.47 -8.72
C VAL A 243 -10.25 -30.23 -8.50
N ASP A 244 -11.49 -30.30 -9.00
CA ASP A 244 -12.59 -29.41 -8.61
C ASP A 244 -13.20 -29.95 -7.30
N LEU A 245 -13.20 -29.13 -6.25
CA LEU A 245 -13.76 -29.48 -4.93
C LEU A 245 -15.29 -29.69 -4.95
N ASN A 246 -15.95 -29.50 -6.09
CA ASN A 246 -17.39 -29.74 -6.27
C ASN A 246 -17.78 -31.20 -6.58
N ASP A 247 -16.83 -32.10 -6.86
CA ASP A 247 -17.11 -33.43 -7.44
C ASP A 247 -17.01 -34.63 -6.45
N ALA A 248 -17.34 -34.43 -5.17
CA ALA A 248 -17.47 -35.55 -4.22
C ALA A 248 -18.85 -36.25 -4.34
N PRO A 249 -18.91 -37.57 -4.62
CA PRO A 249 -20.16 -38.25 -4.92
C PRO A 249 -20.83 -38.83 -3.66
N PHE A 250 -22.16 -38.62 -3.57
CA PHE A 250 -23.12 -39.31 -2.69
C PHE A 250 -23.03 -39.11 -1.16
N LYS A 251 -23.36 -37.88 -0.71
CA LYS A 251 -24.13 -37.58 0.54
C LYS A 251 -24.60 -36.11 0.60
N LEU A 252 -23.95 -35.23 -0.17
CA LEU A 252 -24.23 -33.79 -0.25
C LEU A 252 -25.66 -33.42 -0.68
N LYS A 253 -26.32 -34.22 -1.52
CA LYS A 253 -27.64 -33.85 -2.08
C LYS A 253 -28.72 -33.70 -1.00
N GLU A 254 -28.73 -34.55 0.01
CA GLU A 254 -29.81 -34.57 1.02
C GLU A 254 -29.68 -33.42 2.04
N GLU A 255 -28.45 -33.07 2.40
CA GLU A 255 -28.16 -32.02 3.38
C GLU A 255 -28.18 -30.61 2.74
N HIS A 256 -27.75 -30.49 1.48
CA HIS A 256 -28.04 -29.33 0.65
C HIS A 256 -29.57 -29.14 0.50
N LEU A 257 -30.33 -30.22 0.27
CA LEU A 257 -31.82 -30.19 0.26
C LEU A 257 -32.44 -29.81 1.62
N ASN A 258 -31.78 -30.10 2.74
CA ASN A 258 -32.24 -29.66 4.06
C ASN A 258 -31.99 -28.16 4.29
N ARG A 259 -30.87 -27.61 3.79
CA ARG A 259 -30.52 -26.18 3.87
C ARG A 259 -31.41 -25.30 2.96
N LEU A 260 -31.46 -25.63 1.68
CA LEU A 260 -32.70 -26.08 1.06
C LEU A 260 -34.05 -25.63 1.68
N ARG A 261 -34.67 -26.60 2.34
CA ARG A 261 -35.93 -26.48 3.09
C ARG A 261 -35.89 -25.47 4.24
N ALA A 262 -34.75 -25.28 4.91
CA ALA A 262 -34.64 -24.29 5.99
C ALA A 262 -34.81 -22.85 5.45
N LEU A 263 -34.22 -22.57 4.29
CA LEU A 263 -34.35 -21.29 3.60
C LEU A 263 -35.80 -21.06 3.12
N SER A 264 -36.49 -22.13 2.69
CA SER A 264 -37.93 -22.09 2.37
C SER A 264 -38.78 -21.76 3.61
N LYS A 265 -38.48 -22.33 4.77
CA LYS A 265 -39.22 -22.07 6.03
C LYS A 265 -39.07 -20.62 6.51
N THR A 266 -37.91 -20.00 6.30
CA THR A 266 -37.70 -18.57 6.62
C THR A 266 -38.58 -17.66 5.77
N VAL A 267 -38.69 -17.94 4.48
CA VAL A 267 -39.57 -17.19 3.55
C VAL A 267 -41.04 -17.40 3.92
N GLU A 268 -41.42 -18.64 4.25
CA GLU A 268 -42.79 -19.00 4.65
C GLU A 268 -43.21 -18.36 5.98
N LEU A 269 -42.27 -18.18 6.91
CA LEU A 269 -42.49 -17.45 8.16
C LEU A 269 -42.72 -15.95 7.89
N GLY A 270 -41.88 -15.32 7.06
CA GLY A 270 -42.07 -13.92 6.66
C GLY A 270 -43.43 -13.68 5.98
N ARG A 271 -43.84 -14.61 5.11
CA ARG A 271 -45.15 -14.64 4.46
C ARG A 271 -46.34 -14.62 5.42
N ARG A 272 -46.16 -15.22 6.60
CA ARG A 272 -47.20 -15.34 7.63
C ARG A 272 -47.41 -14.06 8.43
N PHE A 273 -46.36 -13.26 8.59
CA PHE A 273 -46.40 -11.99 9.33
C PHE A 273 -46.65 -10.78 8.44
N PHE A 274 -46.32 -10.87 7.15
CA PHE A 274 -46.46 -9.80 6.18
C PHE A 274 -47.12 -10.32 4.88
N PRO A 275 -48.41 -10.70 4.94
CA PRO A 275 -49.11 -11.31 3.82
C PRO A 275 -49.33 -10.34 2.64
N ARG A 276 -49.53 -9.04 2.87
CA ARG A 276 -49.68 -8.04 1.80
C ARG A 276 -48.33 -7.74 1.15
N CYS A 277 -47.25 -7.59 1.92
CA CYS A 277 -45.89 -7.51 1.37
C CYS A 277 -45.57 -8.72 0.52
N SER A 278 -45.96 -9.90 1.00
CA SER A 278 -45.73 -11.13 0.26
C SER A 278 -46.55 -11.20 -1.00
N GLN A 279 -47.80 -10.74 -1.02
CA GLN A 279 -48.57 -10.62 -2.25
C GLN A 279 -47.94 -9.63 -3.24
N VAL A 280 -47.38 -8.51 -2.78
CA VAL A 280 -46.65 -7.57 -3.66
C VAL A 280 -45.42 -8.25 -4.25
N LEU A 281 -44.63 -8.96 -3.42
CA LEU A 281 -43.45 -9.71 -3.85
C LEU A 281 -43.80 -10.88 -4.78
N ASP A 282 -44.88 -11.60 -4.50
CA ASP A 282 -45.38 -12.69 -5.33
C ASP A 282 -45.84 -12.17 -6.68
N LYS A 283 -46.51 -11.01 -6.70
CA LYS A 283 -46.91 -10.35 -7.94
C LYS A 283 -45.67 -9.99 -8.78
N ILE A 284 -44.62 -9.41 -8.17
CA ILE A 284 -43.34 -9.11 -8.84
C ILE A 284 -42.64 -10.38 -9.36
N MET A 285 -42.82 -11.50 -8.65
CA MET A 285 -42.20 -12.78 -8.98
C MET A 285 -42.98 -13.59 -10.04
N ASP A 286 -44.30 -13.39 -10.13
CA ASP A 286 -45.22 -14.12 -11.02
C ASP A 286 -45.60 -13.35 -12.30
N THR A 287 -45.41 -12.03 -12.37
CA THR A 287 -45.54 -11.25 -13.62
C THR A 287 -44.21 -11.10 -14.35
N ASP A 288 -44.28 -10.80 -15.65
CA ASP A 288 -43.12 -10.41 -16.50
C ASP A 288 -42.35 -9.15 -15.99
N ASP A 289 -42.66 -8.64 -14.79
CA ASP A 289 -41.94 -7.55 -14.11
C ASP A 289 -40.50 -7.94 -13.73
N LEU A 290 -40.20 -9.23 -13.55
CA LEU A 290 -38.80 -9.68 -13.35
C LEU A 290 -37.91 -9.40 -14.56
N SER A 291 -38.46 -9.42 -15.79
CA SER A 291 -37.75 -8.98 -17.00
C SER A 291 -37.62 -7.45 -17.09
N GLN A 292 -38.54 -6.71 -16.46
CA GLN A 292 -38.47 -5.26 -16.36
C GLN A 292 -37.48 -4.81 -15.27
N LEU A 293 -37.30 -5.57 -14.20
CA LEU A 293 -36.30 -5.29 -13.15
C LEU A 293 -34.94 -5.92 -13.41
N ALA A 294 -34.88 -6.97 -14.24
CA ALA A 294 -33.63 -7.55 -14.69
C ALA A 294 -32.92 -6.59 -15.65
N TYR A 295 -31.76 -6.11 -15.23
CA TYR A 295 -30.86 -5.37 -16.09
C TYR A 295 -30.25 -6.34 -17.09
N LEU A 296 -30.61 -6.20 -18.36
CA LEU A 296 -29.91 -6.90 -19.44
C LEU A 296 -28.84 -5.96 -19.97
N ARG A 297 -27.66 -6.51 -20.28
CA ARG A 297 -26.43 -5.75 -20.60
C ARG A 297 -26.58 -4.71 -21.74
N ASN A 298 -27.70 -4.73 -22.46
CA ASN A 298 -27.98 -3.96 -23.67
C ASN A 298 -29.22 -3.03 -23.57
N ASP A 299 -29.76 -2.76 -22.38
CA ASP A 299 -30.94 -1.86 -22.24
C ASP A 299 -30.61 -0.40 -22.59
N SER A 300 -31.51 0.30 -23.29
CA SER A 300 -31.37 1.71 -23.70
C SER A 300 -31.58 2.70 -22.53
N PRO A 301 -31.14 3.96 -22.64
CA PRO A 301 -31.24 4.96 -21.56
C PRO A 301 -32.67 5.24 -21.08
N ASP A 302 -33.63 5.35 -22.01
CA ASP A 302 -35.05 5.56 -21.67
C ASP A 302 -35.66 4.32 -21.01
N GLU A 303 -35.25 3.12 -21.42
CA GLU A 303 -35.64 1.88 -20.74
C GLU A 303 -35.07 1.84 -19.32
N ARG A 304 -33.83 2.28 -19.09
CA ARG A 304 -33.22 2.32 -17.75
C ARG A 304 -33.92 3.30 -16.82
N GLU A 305 -34.31 4.48 -17.31
CA GLU A 305 -35.06 5.45 -16.51
C GLU A 305 -36.47 4.93 -16.21
N THR A 306 -37.12 4.29 -17.18
CA THR A 306 -38.42 3.62 -16.97
C THR A 306 -38.31 2.50 -15.93
N LYS A 307 -37.23 1.69 -15.97
CA LYS A 307 -36.93 0.64 -14.99
C LYS A 307 -36.63 1.21 -13.59
N LYS A 308 -35.95 2.35 -13.51
CA LYS A 308 -35.65 3.05 -12.25
C LYS A 308 -36.90 3.66 -11.61
N GLN A 309 -37.77 4.26 -12.42
CA GLN A 309 -39.09 4.72 -11.97
C GLN A 309 -39.92 3.54 -11.49
N ARG A 310 -39.92 2.43 -12.25
CA ARG A 310 -40.62 1.20 -11.87
C ARG A 310 -40.10 0.58 -10.57
N TYR A 311 -38.79 0.60 -10.33
CA TYR A 311 -38.20 0.17 -9.07
C TYR A 311 -38.66 1.04 -7.89
N THR A 312 -38.69 2.36 -8.09
CA THR A 312 -39.16 3.31 -7.07
C THR A 312 -40.64 3.10 -6.76
N GLU A 313 -41.49 2.91 -7.78
CA GLU A 313 -42.90 2.55 -7.58
C GLU A 313 -43.06 1.25 -6.79
N ILE A 314 -42.27 0.22 -7.12
CA ILE A 314 -42.30 -1.06 -6.42
C ILE A 314 -41.87 -0.91 -4.96
N GLN A 315 -40.87 -0.07 -4.69
CA GLN A 315 -40.41 0.23 -3.34
C GLN A 315 -41.50 0.97 -2.53
N GLU A 316 -42.20 1.92 -3.15
CA GLU A 316 -43.33 2.61 -2.52
C GLU A 316 -44.50 1.66 -2.24
N LEU A 317 -44.87 0.81 -3.21
CA LEU A 317 -45.91 -0.20 -3.06
C LEU A 317 -45.57 -1.22 -1.96
N LEU A 318 -44.31 -1.64 -1.86
CA LEU A 318 -43.86 -2.57 -0.83
C LEU A 318 -43.87 -1.90 0.56
N ASN A 319 -43.45 -0.63 0.65
CA ASN A 319 -43.48 0.15 1.90
C ASN A 319 -44.90 0.45 2.37
N GLU A 320 -45.82 0.71 1.45
CA GLU A 320 -47.24 0.89 1.74
C GLU A 320 -47.84 -0.44 2.23
N ALA A 321 -47.65 -1.54 1.48
CA ALA A 321 -48.11 -2.87 1.90
C ALA A 321 -47.53 -3.28 3.26
N PHE A 322 -46.28 -2.92 3.55
CA PHE A 322 -45.65 -3.16 4.83
C PHE A 322 -46.26 -2.33 5.95
N SER A 323 -46.55 -1.07 5.68
CA SER A 323 -47.21 -0.19 6.63
C SER A 323 -48.61 -0.68 6.95
N GLU A 324 -49.33 -1.19 5.95
CA GLU A 324 -50.65 -1.80 6.12
C GLU A 324 -50.60 -3.12 6.90
N ASP A 325 -49.70 -4.04 6.53
CA ASP A 325 -49.49 -5.30 7.27
C ASP A 325 -49.12 -5.01 8.73
N LYS A 326 -48.31 -3.98 8.97
CA LYS A 326 -47.93 -3.53 10.31
C LYS A 326 -49.12 -2.98 11.10
N VAL A 327 -49.97 -2.16 10.48
CA VAL A 327 -51.20 -1.62 11.12
C VAL A 327 -52.20 -2.73 11.39
N GLU A 328 -52.36 -3.69 10.48
CA GLU A 328 -53.27 -4.82 10.63
C GLU A 328 -52.78 -5.82 11.69
N PHE A 329 -51.47 -6.07 11.75
CA PHE A 329 -50.82 -6.84 12.81
C PHE A 329 -50.99 -6.16 14.19
N GLN A 330 -50.89 -4.84 14.26
CA GLN A 330 -51.15 -4.08 15.47
C GLN A 330 -52.64 -4.09 15.86
N ARG A 331 -53.57 -4.02 14.90
CA ARG A 331 -55.02 -4.16 15.16
C ARG A 331 -55.40 -5.56 15.64
N SER A 332 -54.85 -6.60 15.04
CA SER A 332 -55.13 -8.00 15.43
C SER A 332 -54.57 -8.34 16.82
N ASN A 333 -53.43 -7.76 17.21
CA ASN A 333 -52.96 -7.80 18.60
C ASN A 333 -53.89 -7.06 19.57
N ASN A 334 -54.46 -5.90 19.18
CA ASN A 334 -55.41 -5.14 20.01
C ASN A 334 -56.83 -5.75 20.08
N LEU A 335 -57.23 -6.56 19.12
CA LEU A 335 -58.47 -7.36 19.17
C LEU A 335 -58.29 -8.62 20.01
N SER A 336 -57.09 -9.22 20.02
CA SER A 336 -56.76 -10.36 20.88
C SER A 336 -56.68 -10.02 22.37
N SER A 337 -56.40 -8.76 22.71
CA SER A 337 -56.38 -8.27 24.10
C SER A 337 -57.77 -7.94 24.67
N ASN A 338 -58.83 -7.88 23.85
CA ASN A 338 -60.21 -7.61 24.28
C ASN A 338 -61.10 -8.86 24.41
N LEU A 339 -60.58 -10.07 24.20
CA LEU A 339 -61.35 -11.32 24.26
C LEU A 339 -60.87 -12.34 25.31
N SER A 340 -59.96 -11.98 26.20
CA SER A 340 -59.52 -12.87 27.29
C SER A 340 -59.64 -12.20 28.67
N SER A 341 -60.88 -11.93 29.07
CA SER A 341 -61.25 -11.70 30.48
C SER A 341 -62.26 -12.75 30.94
N SER A 342 -61.89 -14.03 30.87
CA SER A 342 -62.42 -15.06 31.80
C SER A 342 -61.62 -16.36 31.74
N ALA A 343 -61.47 -16.96 32.93
CA ALA A 343 -60.95 -18.29 33.24
C ALA A 343 -59.45 -18.41 33.59
N SER A 344 -59.23 -19.29 34.57
CA SER A 344 -58.23 -19.28 35.63
C SER A 344 -57.15 -20.36 35.49
N SER A 345 -55.97 -20.06 36.04
CA SER A 345 -54.96 -20.97 36.64
C SER A 345 -54.57 -22.27 35.91
N THR A 346 -53.37 -22.32 35.33
CA THR A 346 -52.19 -23.11 35.76
C THR A 346 -51.11 -23.13 34.66
N SER A 347 -49.87 -23.38 35.09
CA SER A 347 -48.55 -23.32 34.44
C SER A 347 -48.36 -23.63 32.95
N LEU A 348 -47.27 -23.03 32.42
CA LEU A 348 -46.50 -23.27 31.18
C LEU A 348 -46.94 -22.51 29.92
N GLY A 349 -46.08 -21.62 29.42
CA GLY A 349 -46.13 -21.15 28.03
C GLY A 349 -45.61 -19.74 27.76
N LEU A 350 -44.43 -19.67 27.10
CA LEU A 350 -43.92 -18.62 26.21
C LEU A 350 -43.89 -17.14 26.68
N LYS A 351 -42.65 -16.64 26.83
CA LYS A 351 -42.30 -15.22 26.87
C LYS A 351 -42.56 -14.57 25.51
N SER A 352 -43.55 -13.70 25.43
CA SER A 352 -43.63 -12.62 24.44
C SER A 352 -43.54 -11.29 25.18
N ASN A 353 -42.56 -10.46 24.83
CA ASN A 353 -42.61 -8.99 24.78
C ASN A 353 -41.20 -8.40 24.88
N GLY A 354 -40.77 -7.70 23.84
CA GLY A 354 -39.52 -6.93 23.88
C GLY A 354 -38.92 -6.48 22.54
N LEU A 355 -39.59 -6.64 21.40
CA LEU A 355 -38.96 -6.43 20.08
C LEU A 355 -39.51 -5.27 19.24
N LEU A 356 -40.36 -4.38 19.78
CA LEU A 356 -40.99 -3.31 18.98
C LEU A 356 -40.89 -1.89 19.53
N CYS A 357 -40.18 -1.66 20.65
CA CYS A 357 -39.99 -0.30 21.20
C CYS A 357 -38.70 0.43 20.78
N THR A 358 -37.82 -0.18 19.97
CA THR A 358 -36.53 0.44 19.58
C THR A 358 -36.47 0.99 18.15
N TRP A 359 -37.60 1.09 17.45
CA TRP A 359 -37.64 1.68 16.08
C TRP A 359 -38.17 3.13 16.03
N GLN A 360 -38.45 3.76 17.17
CA GLN A 360 -39.22 5.02 17.22
C GLN A 360 -38.42 6.25 17.70
N VAL A 361 -37.11 6.17 17.92
CA VAL A 361 -36.31 7.32 18.39
C VAL A 361 -34.97 7.36 17.64
N ASN A 362 -34.93 7.97 16.44
CA ASN A 362 -33.68 8.55 15.88
C ASN A 362 -33.84 9.41 14.60
N TYR A 363 -35.06 9.78 14.18
CA TYR A 363 -35.25 10.55 12.93
C TYR A 363 -35.83 11.97 13.12
N SER A 364 -35.53 12.63 14.23
CA SER A 364 -35.96 14.02 14.42
C SER A 364 -35.03 14.80 15.34
N TYR A 365 -33.78 15.06 14.94
CA TYR A 365 -32.98 16.20 15.44
C TYR A 365 -31.70 16.36 14.59
N LYS A 366 -31.77 17.20 13.54
CA LYS A 366 -30.71 18.06 12.97
C LYS A 366 -31.06 18.47 11.53
N ALA A 367 -31.92 19.47 11.42
CA ALA A 367 -32.01 20.32 10.24
C ALA A 367 -32.22 21.74 10.75
N GLN A 368 -31.16 22.57 10.70
CA GLN A 368 -31.18 24.04 10.60
C GLN A 368 -29.79 24.60 10.96
N GLN A 369 -29.01 25.00 9.94
CA GLN A 369 -28.41 26.34 9.75
C GLN A 369 -27.17 26.30 8.81
N PHE A 370 -27.21 27.20 7.82
CA PHE A 370 -26.23 27.59 6.78
C PHE A 370 -26.07 26.73 5.51
N PRO A 371 -25.98 27.36 4.31
CA PRO A 371 -26.04 26.68 3.02
C PRO A 371 -24.66 26.19 2.58
N SER A 372 -24.54 24.90 2.26
CA SER A 372 -23.35 24.32 1.62
C SER A 372 -23.61 24.05 0.15
N ALA A 373 -22.63 24.42 -0.69
CA ALA A 373 -22.22 24.02 -2.05
C ALA A 373 -23.06 23.09 -2.97
N THR A 374 -24.04 22.35 -2.46
CA THR A 374 -24.90 21.41 -3.18
C THR A 374 -25.85 22.07 -4.19
N GLU A 375 -26.22 23.34 -4.00
CA GLU A 375 -27.14 24.03 -4.93
C GLU A 375 -26.47 24.47 -6.25
N GLN A 376 -25.13 24.54 -6.30
CA GLN A 376 -24.42 24.70 -7.58
C GLN A 376 -24.24 23.36 -8.32
N PHE A 377 -24.44 22.23 -7.64
CA PHE A 377 -24.24 20.88 -8.18
C PHE A 377 -25.40 20.41 -9.09
N TYR A 378 -26.64 20.86 -8.84
CA TYR A 378 -27.82 20.43 -9.61
C TYR A 378 -28.00 21.11 -10.97
N SER A 379 -27.22 22.13 -11.30
CA SER A 379 -27.33 22.85 -12.58
C SER A 379 -26.56 22.18 -13.73
N LEU A 380 -25.62 21.28 -13.42
CA LEU A 380 -24.72 20.69 -14.43
C LEU A 380 -25.02 19.22 -14.79
N SER A 381 -25.82 18.50 -14.00
CA SER A 381 -26.14 17.08 -14.25
C SER A 381 -27.20 16.83 -15.33
N ASN A 382 -27.95 17.85 -15.75
CA ASN A 382 -29.02 17.70 -16.76
C ASN A 382 -28.53 17.78 -18.22
N LEU A 383 -27.22 17.68 -18.48
CA LEU A 383 -26.66 17.83 -19.83
C LEU A 383 -25.52 16.85 -20.12
N MET A 384 -25.76 15.55 -19.96
CA MET A 384 -24.89 14.51 -20.51
C MET A 384 -25.65 13.61 -21.49
N PRO A 385 -25.24 13.51 -22.76
CA PRO A 385 -25.85 12.59 -23.72
C PRO A 385 -25.44 11.14 -23.42
N ALA A 386 -26.36 10.22 -23.68
CA ALA A 386 -26.15 8.79 -23.57
C ALA A 386 -25.34 8.24 -24.76
N GLU A 387 -24.60 7.15 -24.49
CA GLU A 387 -23.71 6.37 -25.36
C GLU A 387 -22.25 6.85 -25.46
N MET A 388 -21.36 6.23 -24.67
CA MET A 388 -19.92 6.19 -24.95
C MET A 388 -19.35 4.79 -24.60
N ASP A 389 -18.54 4.27 -25.52
CA ASP A 389 -17.99 2.91 -25.57
C ASP A 389 -17.10 2.56 -24.35
N SER A 390 -17.03 1.28 -23.94
CA SER A 390 -16.30 0.85 -22.73
C SER A 390 -14.78 1.09 -22.78
N GLN A 391 -14.20 1.24 -23.98
CA GLN A 391 -12.82 1.67 -24.19
C GLN A 391 -12.60 3.19 -23.97
N SER A 392 -13.66 3.98 -23.89
CA SER A 392 -13.61 5.45 -23.81
C SER A 392 -13.48 6.03 -22.40
N GLN A 393 -13.55 5.19 -21.36
CA GLN A 393 -13.48 5.60 -19.95
C GLN A 393 -12.08 5.47 -19.33
N GLN A 394 -11.16 4.71 -19.95
CA GLN A 394 -9.85 4.52 -19.36
C GLN A 394 -9.00 5.79 -19.47
N LEU A 395 -8.47 6.24 -18.33
CA LEU A 395 -7.59 7.41 -18.27
C LEU A 395 -6.19 7.06 -18.74
N HIS A 396 -5.55 8.02 -19.38
CA HIS A 396 -4.19 7.89 -19.87
C HIS A 396 -3.33 9.07 -19.41
N PHE A 397 -2.40 8.80 -18.50
CA PHE A 397 -1.53 9.81 -17.91
C PHE A 397 -0.20 9.81 -18.66
N VAL A 398 0.24 10.98 -19.11
CA VAL A 398 1.56 11.16 -19.70
C VAL A 398 2.47 11.77 -18.65
N MET A 399 3.63 11.15 -18.43
CA MET A 399 4.57 11.54 -17.40
C MET A 399 5.92 11.94 -17.99
N ILE A 400 6.43 13.11 -17.57
CA ILE A 400 7.67 13.70 -18.09
C ILE A 400 8.54 14.17 -16.91
N PRO A 401 9.50 13.35 -16.44
CA PRO A 401 10.40 13.74 -15.35
C PRO A 401 11.47 14.73 -15.84
N LEU A 402 12.06 15.48 -14.91
CA LEU A 402 13.40 16.00 -15.11
C LEU A 402 14.38 14.82 -15.19
N LEU A 403 15.31 14.84 -16.14
CA LEU A 403 16.25 13.73 -16.39
C LEU A 403 17.37 13.70 -15.33
N CYS A 404 16.98 13.33 -14.11
CA CYS A 404 17.82 13.27 -12.92
C CYS A 404 17.28 12.15 -12.01
N PRO A 405 18.13 11.35 -11.34
CA PRO A 405 17.69 10.23 -10.51
C PRO A 405 16.64 10.63 -9.45
N GLY A 406 16.80 11.80 -8.84
CA GLY A 406 15.88 12.31 -7.82
C GLY A 406 14.45 12.59 -8.32
N HIS A 407 14.24 12.68 -9.64
CA HIS A 407 12.93 12.95 -10.23
C HIS A 407 12.41 11.74 -11.01
N ILE A 408 13.29 11.02 -11.73
CA ILE A 408 12.94 9.82 -12.49
C ILE A 408 12.42 8.72 -11.55
N ILE A 409 13.14 8.42 -10.46
CA ILE A 409 12.83 7.29 -9.59
C ILE A 409 11.43 7.40 -8.96
N PRO A 410 11.09 8.50 -8.24
CA PRO A 410 9.76 8.60 -7.64
C PRO A 410 8.66 8.72 -8.70
N LEU A 411 8.93 9.26 -9.89
CA LEU A 411 7.95 9.29 -10.98
C LEU A 411 7.67 7.88 -11.54
N ILE A 412 8.67 6.99 -11.59
CA ILE A 412 8.48 5.57 -11.92
C ILE A 412 7.64 4.88 -10.86
N ASP A 413 7.94 5.09 -9.57
CA ASP A 413 7.14 4.55 -8.47
C ASP A 413 5.66 5.01 -8.58
N MET A 414 5.44 6.29 -8.92
CA MET A 414 4.12 6.84 -9.18
C MET A 414 3.42 6.21 -10.40
N ALA A 415 4.15 5.98 -11.48
CA ALA A 415 3.62 5.32 -12.68
C ALA A 415 3.11 3.91 -12.37
N ILE A 416 3.87 3.15 -11.58
CA ILE A 416 3.48 1.81 -11.12
C ILE A 416 2.22 1.91 -10.25
N LEU A 417 2.20 2.83 -9.29
CA LEU A 417 1.05 3.05 -8.40
C LEU A 417 -0.23 3.40 -9.17
N LEU A 418 -0.15 4.28 -10.17
CA LEU A 418 -1.31 4.65 -11.00
C LEU A 418 -1.73 3.51 -11.94
N ALA A 419 -0.78 2.77 -12.50
CA ALA A 419 -1.10 1.62 -13.35
C ALA A 419 -1.78 0.48 -12.59
N GLN A 420 -1.50 0.31 -11.30
CA GLN A 420 -2.23 -0.59 -10.40
C GLN A 420 -3.69 -0.17 -10.16
N ARG A 421 -4.07 1.05 -10.56
CA ARG A 421 -5.43 1.62 -10.46
C ARG A 421 -6.09 1.75 -11.83
N ASP A 422 -5.71 0.87 -12.77
CA ASP A 422 -6.22 0.80 -14.14
C ASP A 422 -6.02 2.08 -14.99
N VAL A 423 -5.07 2.94 -14.61
CA VAL A 423 -4.66 4.10 -15.42
C VAL A 423 -3.59 3.65 -16.41
N ILE A 424 -3.75 3.98 -17.70
CA ILE A 424 -2.67 3.81 -18.67
C ILE A 424 -1.63 4.88 -18.39
N VAL A 425 -0.36 4.52 -18.30
CA VAL A 425 0.72 5.48 -18.06
C VAL A 425 1.72 5.44 -19.21
N THR A 426 2.06 6.59 -19.78
CA THR A 426 3.18 6.72 -20.72
C THR A 426 4.25 7.61 -20.13
N ILE A 427 5.45 7.07 -19.92
CA ILE A 427 6.62 7.82 -19.45
C ILE A 427 7.47 8.22 -20.65
N PHE A 428 7.79 9.50 -20.78
CA PHE A 428 8.82 9.99 -21.69
C PHE A 428 10.18 9.99 -20.98
N THR A 429 11.18 9.44 -21.64
CA THR A 429 12.57 9.47 -21.19
C THR A 429 13.52 9.47 -22.37
N THR A 430 14.81 9.28 -22.13
CA THR A 430 15.86 9.21 -23.16
C THR A 430 16.50 7.81 -23.17
N PRO A 431 17.16 7.39 -24.25
CA PRO A 431 17.72 6.04 -24.35
C PRO A 431 18.65 5.66 -23.19
N HIS A 432 19.53 6.57 -22.76
CA HIS A 432 20.45 6.31 -21.66
C HIS A 432 19.71 6.11 -20.33
N ASN A 433 18.75 6.99 -20.03
CA ASN A 433 17.95 6.89 -18.81
C ASN A 433 17.01 5.68 -18.81
N ALA A 434 16.49 5.26 -19.98
CA ALA A 434 15.70 4.05 -20.13
C ALA A 434 16.51 2.80 -19.74
N VAL A 435 17.79 2.74 -20.09
CA VAL A 435 18.67 1.63 -19.69
C VAL A 435 18.96 1.68 -18.18
N ARG A 436 19.22 2.87 -17.63
CA ARG A 436 19.57 3.04 -16.21
C ARG A 436 18.41 2.70 -15.26
N PHE A 437 17.18 3.05 -15.62
CA PHE A 437 16.02 3.00 -14.72
C PHE A 437 14.87 2.12 -15.23
N GLY A 438 15.03 1.44 -16.37
CA GLY A 438 13.96 0.66 -17.00
C GLY A 438 13.66 -0.69 -16.36
N SER A 439 14.50 -1.21 -15.46
CA SER A 439 14.33 -2.55 -14.88
C SER A 439 12.99 -2.70 -14.14
N ALA A 440 12.65 -1.76 -13.27
CA ALA A 440 11.39 -1.75 -12.53
C ALA A 440 10.18 -1.58 -13.47
N ILE A 441 10.30 -0.73 -14.50
CA ILE A 441 9.26 -0.52 -15.50
C ILE A 441 9.01 -1.81 -16.30
N ASN A 442 10.07 -2.47 -16.76
CA ASN A 442 9.96 -3.69 -17.55
C ASN A 442 9.25 -4.79 -16.76
N ARG A 443 9.61 -5.00 -15.48
CA ARG A 443 8.91 -5.95 -14.60
C ARG A 443 7.44 -5.60 -14.41
N ALA A 444 7.13 -4.31 -14.22
CA ALA A 444 5.76 -3.85 -14.10
C ALA A 444 4.94 -4.16 -15.37
N ILE A 445 5.52 -3.93 -16.55
CA ILE A 445 4.91 -4.26 -17.85
C ILE A 445 4.73 -5.77 -18.01
N GLU A 446 5.75 -6.57 -17.69
CA GLU A 446 5.70 -8.04 -17.72
C GLU A 446 4.64 -8.61 -16.78
N SER A 447 4.38 -7.92 -15.66
CA SER A 447 3.30 -8.23 -14.71
C SER A 447 1.91 -7.83 -15.21
N GLY A 448 1.80 -7.26 -16.41
CA GLY A 448 0.54 -6.86 -17.05
C GLY A 448 0.07 -5.43 -16.76
N LEU A 449 0.88 -4.60 -16.09
CA LEU A 449 0.53 -3.20 -15.87
C LEU A 449 0.64 -2.38 -17.17
N GLN A 450 -0.31 -1.46 -17.38
CA GLN A 450 -0.43 -0.69 -18.61
C GLN A 450 0.51 0.51 -18.65
N ILE A 451 1.82 0.24 -18.62
CA ILE A 451 2.88 1.26 -18.67
C ILE A 451 3.56 1.21 -20.03
N ARG A 452 3.86 2.38 -20.59
CA ARG A 452 4.59 2.54 -21.86
C ARG A 452 5.80 3.44 -21.63
N LEU A 453 6.94 3.03 -22.17
CA LEU A 453 8.16 3.81 -22.14
C LEU A 453 8.46 4.35 -23.54
N LEU A 454 8.34 5.66 -23.74
CA LEU A 454 8.67 6.32 -24.99
C LEU A 454 10.00 7.08 -24.86
N GLN A 455 10.90 6.80 -25.79
CA GLN A 455 12.24 7.36 -25.78
C GLN A 455 12.35 8.49 -26.80
N VAL A 456 12.90 9.63 -26.39
CA VAL A 456 13.23 10.76 -27.27
C VAL A 456 14.73 10.98 -27.30
N ARG A 457 15.25 11.42 -28.45
CA ARG A 457 16.68 11.71 -28.59
C ARG A 457 17.04 12.94 -27.76
N PHE A 458 17.94 12.78 -26.81
CA PHE A 458 18.49 13.90 -26.07
C PHE A 458 19.54 14.64 -26.92
N PRO A 459 19.41 15.96 -27.11
CA PRO A 459 20.28 16.71 -28.02
C PRO A 459 21.60 17.14 -27.34
N SER A 460 22.37 16.19 -26.78
CA SER A 460 23.60 16.49 -26.02
C SER A 460 24.60 17.32 -26.85
N VAL A 461 24.91 16.85 -28.06
CA VAL A 461 25.96 17.45 -28.90
C VAL A 461 25.56 18.84 -29.38
N GLU A 462 24.28 19.06 -29.69
CA GLU A 462 23.75 20.33 -30.17
C GLU A 462 23.86 21.45 -29.14
N VAL A 463 23.83 21.11 -27.84
CA VAL A 463 24.00 22.07 -26.76
C VAL A 463 25.43 22.08 -26.21
N GLY A 464 26.36 21.29 -26.76
CA GLY A 464 27.75 21.24 -26.30
C GLY A 464 28.00 20.37 -25.05
N LEU A 465 27.10 19.44 -24.74
CA LEU A 465 27.35 18.38 -23.75
C LEU A 465 28.13 17.22 -24.38
N PRO A 466 28.86 16.42 -23.59
CA PRO A 466 29.46 15.17 -24.06
C PRO A 466 28.40 14.23 -24.65
N GLU A 467 28.78 13.49 -25.70
CA GLU A 467 27.92 12.46 -26.29
C GLU A 467 27.51 11.42 -25.23
N GLY A 468 26.21 11.10 -25.16
CA GLY A 468 25.65 10.19 -24.16
C GLY A 468 25.41 10.79 -22.77
N CYS A 469 25.77 12.06 -22.54
CA CYS A 469 25.43 12.75 -21.29
C CYS A 469 23.97 13.22 -21.34
N GLU A 470 23.06 12.36 -20.87
CA GLU A 470 21.61 12.58 -20.89
C GLU A 470 20.98 12.73 -19.49
N SER A 471 21.78 12.69 -18.43
CA SER A 471 21.31 12.83 -17.04
C SER A 471 22.11 13.88 -16.28
N LEU A 472 21.43 14.63 -15.42
CA LEU A 472 22.02 15.73 -14.64
C LEU A 472 23.15 15.25 -13.69
N ASP A 473 23.03 14.03 -13.15
CA ASP A 473 24.01 13.45 -12.22
C ASP A 473 25.30 12.94 -12.89
N GLU A 474 25.36 12.97 -14.21
CA GLU A 474 26.50 12.54 -15.03
C GLU A 474 27.20 13.73 -15.73
N LEU A 475 26.81 14.96 -15.41
CA LEU A 475 27.51 16.14 -15.92
C LEU A 475 28.96 16.14 -15.44
N PRO A 476 29.96 16.29 -16.34
CA PRO A 476 31.36 16.40 -15.94
C PRO A 476 31.66 17.62 -15.06
N SER A 477 30.95 18.72 -15.33
CA SER A 477 30.99 19.94 -14.53
C SER A 477 29.59 20.53 -14.44
N TYR A 478 28.96 20.46 -13.27
CA TYR A 478 27.64 21.05 -13.06
C TYR A 478 27.66 22.56 -13.33
N LYS A 479 28.70 23.24 -12.84
CA LYS A 479 28.87 24.69 -13.01
C LYS A 479 28.91 25.11 -14.47
N ASP A 480 29.69 24.41 -15.28
CA ASP A 480 29.93 24.83 -16.67
C ASP A 480 28.86 24.33 -17.64
N MET A 481 28.14 23.25 -17.29
CA MET A 481 27.28 22.52 -18.23
C MET A 481 25.80 22.43 -17.84
N SER A 482 25.40 22.84 -16.62
CA SER A 482 24.00 22.79 -16.19
C SER A 482 23.06 23.61 -17.10
N VAL A 483 23.49 24.78 -17.57
CA VAL A 483 22.70 25.62 -18.50
C VAL A 483 22.48 24.90 -19.84
N ASN A 484 23.51 24.22 -20.35
CA ASN A 484 23.43 23.44 -21.58
C ASN A 484 22.45 22.27 -21.40
N PHE A 485 22.51 21.57 -20.26
CA PHE A 485 21.58 20.50 -19.92
C PHE A 485 20.13 20.97 -19.89
N PHE A 486 19.82 22.06 -19.18
CA PHE A 486 18.45 22.58 -19.16
C PHE A 486 18.01 23.06 -20.55
N SER A 487 18.92 23.60 -21.37
CA SER A 487 18.61 23.95 -22.77
C SER A 487 18.25 22.72 -23.59
N ALA A 488 18.97 21.60 -23.44
CA ALA A 488 18.66 20.34 -24.11
C ALA A 488 17.30 19.77 -23.67
N VAL A 489 16.99 19.82 -22.36
CA VAL A 489 15.66 19.46 -21.83
C VAL A 489 14.56 20.30 -22.49
N GLN A 490 14.80 21.60 -22.73
CA GLN A 490 13.81 22.45 -23.40
C GLN A 490 13.63 22.12 -24.89
N MET A 491 14.66 21.61 -25.56
CA MET A 491 14.59 21.21 -26.97
C MET A 491 13.80 19.91 -27.23
N LEU A 492 13.41 19.19 -26.17
CA LEU A 492 12.63 17.95 -26.30
C LEU A 492 11.17 18.18 -26.73
N GLN A 493 10.65 19.40 -26.58
CA GLN A 493 9.23 19.71 -26.80
C GLN A 493 8.70 19.18 -28.13
N GLU A 494 9.33 19.52 -29.25
CA GLU A 494 8.80 19.14 -30.58
C GLU A 494 8.76 17.62 -30.81
N GLN A 495 9.76 16.89 -30.31
CA GLN A 495 9.80 15.44 -30.42
C GLN A 495 8.69 14.80 -29.57
N VAL A 496 8.52 15.29 -28.34
CA VAL A 496 7.47 14.82 -27.44
C VAL A 496 6.08 15.12 -28.00
N GLU A 497 5.83 16.34 -28.51
CA GLU A 497 4.54 16.71 -29.10
C GLU A 497 4.17 15.86 -30.32
N LYS A 498 5.14 15.52 -31.17
CA LYS A 498 4.92 14.62 -32.32
C LYS A 498 4.46 13.24 -31.85
N LEU A 499 5.17 12.65 -30.89
CA LEU A 499 4.81 11.34 -30.33
C LEU A 499 3.48 11.41 -29.59
N LEU A 500 3.22 12.47 -28.81
CA LEU A 500 1.99 12.68 -28.06
C LEU A 500 0.76 12.69 -28.97
N ALA A 501 0.86 13.25 -30.17
CA ALA A 501 -0.21 13.26 -31.16
C ALA A 501 -0.57 11.85 -31.68
N GLU A 502 0.38 10.91 -31.61
CA GLU A 502 0.23 9.53 -32.08
C GLU A 502 -0.23 8.56 -30.97
N VAL A 503 0.01 8.87 -29.69
CA VAL A 503 -0.35 7.95 -28.60
C VAL A 503 -1.87 7.75 -28.50
N ARG A 504 -2.30 6.49 -28.34
CA ARG A 504 -3.71 6.11 -28.13
C ARG A 504 -3.88 5.21 -26.89
N PRO A 505 -4.93 5.40 -26.06
CA PRO A 505 -5.93 6.46 -26.15
C PRO A 505 -5.32 7.85 -25.92
N SER A 506 -6.02 8.91 -26.31
CA SER A 506 -5.50 10.27 -26.14
C SER A 506 -5.21 10.55 -24.66
N PRO A 507 -4.11 11.27 -24.34
CA PRO A 507 -3.79 11.63 -22.97
C PRO A 507 -4.94 12.37 -22.28
N SER A 508 -5.14 12.08 -21.01
CA SER A 508 -6.12 12.73 -20.14
C SER A 508 -5.49 13.84 -19.28
N CYS A 509 -4.17 13.79 -19.07
CA CYS A 509 -3.38 14.84 -18.42
C CYS A 509 -1.90 14.69 -18.78
N ILE A 510 -1.12 15.75 -18.52
CA ILE A 510 0.35 15.69 -18.46
C ILE A 510 0.76 15.92 -17.01
N LEU A 511 1.50 14.97 -16.44
CA LEU A 511 2.16 15.11 -15.16
C LEU A 511 3.66 15.30 -15.42
N SER A 512 4.23 16.43 -15.03
CA SER A 512 5.65 16.69 -15.30
C SER A 512 6.35 17.44 -14.19
N ASP A 513 7.68 17.35 -14.24
CA ASP A 513 8.52 18.24 -13.46
C ASP A 513 8.38 19.69 -13.94
N LYS A 514 8.38 20.64 -13.00
CA LYS A 514 8.26 22.08 -13.29
C LYS A 514 9.46 22.65 -14.04
N HIS A 515 10.64 22.03 -13.94
CA HIS A 515 11.83 22.44 -14.69
C HIS A 515 11.73 22.11 -16.18
N VAL A 516 10.76 21.27 -16.58
CA VAL A 516 10.41 20.99 -17.98
C VAL A 516 9.28 21.93 -18.42
N PHE A 517 9.47 23.24 -18.22
CA PHE A 517 8.39 24.25 -18.26
C PHE A 517 7.62 24.34 -19.60
N TRP A 518 8.13 23.82 -20.72
CA TRP A 518 7.39 23.75 -21.98
C TRP A 518 6.17 22.83 -21.92
N THR A 519 6.09 21.93 -20.94
CA THR A 519 4.93 21.05 -20.75
C THR A 519 3.65 21.82 -20.45
N ALA A 520 3.74 22.99 -19.82
CA ALA A 520 2.61 23.89 -19.63
C ALA A 520 1.98 24.30 -20.98
N LYS A 521 2.82 24.73 -21.94
CA LYS A 521 2.36 25.10 -23.29
C LYS A 521 1.88 23.89 -24.09
N THR A 522 2.51 22.74 -23.89
CA THR A 522 2.07 21.50 -24.53
C THR A 522 0.69 21.10 -24.04
N ALA A 523 0.46 21.12 -22.71
CA ALA A 523 -0.83 20.82 -22.13
C ALA A 523 -1.93 21.76 -22.64
N GLU A 524 -1.64 23.07 -22.76
CA GLU A 524 -2.53 24.05 -23.38
C GLU A 524 -2.83 23.71 -24.85
N LYS A 525 -1.80 23.41 -25.65
CA LYS A 525 -1.92 23.04 -27.07
C LYS A 525 -2.82 21.83 -27.28
N PHE A 526 -2.68 20.81 -26.43
CA PHE A 526 -3.47 19.58 -26.47
C PHE A 526 -4.77 19.66 -25.65
N ARG A 527 -5.03 20.80 -24.98
CA ARG A 527 -6.22 21.06 -24.13
C ARG A 527 -6.44 20.01 -23.03
N ILE A 528 -5.35 19.64 -22.36
CA ILE A 528 -5.36 18.69 -21.25
C ILE A 528 -4.76 19.35 -19.99
N PRO A 529 -5.17 18.93 -18.78
CA PRO A 529 -4.65 19.50 -17.55
C PRO A 529 -3.16 19.18 -17.37
N TRP A 530 -2.40 20.19 -16.94
CA TRP A 530 -1.00 20.05 -16.55
C TRP A 530 -0.88 19.95 -15.03
N ILE A 531 -0.26 18.90 -14.55
CA ILE A 531 -0.07 18.60 -13.13
C ILE A 531 1.43 18.62 -12.83
N ILE A 532 1.82 19.35 -11.80
CA ILE A 532 3.22 19.45 -11.39
C ILE A 532 3.58 18.29 -10.46
N PHE A 533 4.75 17.69 -10.68
CA PHE A 533 5.45 16.84 -9.73
C PHE A 533 6.94 17.18 -9.73
N ASP A 534 7.42 17.87 -8.68
CA ASP A 534 8.81 18.33 -8.56
C ASP A 534 9.61 17.61 -7.47
N GLY A 535 9.00 16.59 -6.84
CA GLY A 535 9.65 15.78 -5.81
C GLY A 535 9.87 16.49 -4.46
N MET A 536 9.19 17.61 -4.20
CA MET A 536 9.31 18.37 -2.94
C MET A 536 8.15 18.08 -1.96
N SER A 537 8.32 18.45 -0.69
CA SER A 537 7.29 18.38 0.37
C SER A 537 6.33 19.56 0.36
N CYS A 538 5.16 19.44 1.00
CA CYS A 538 4.25 20.58 1.17
C CYS A 538 4.89 21.71 1.98
N PHE A 539 5.68 21.38 3.00
CA PHE A 539 6.46 22.34 3.79
C PHE A 539 7.37 23.20 2.91
N THR A 540 8.14 22.56 2.02
CA THR A 540 9.07 23.23 1.10
C THR A 540 8.32 24.10 0.09
N GLN A 541 7.22 23.58 -0.47
CA GLN A 541 6.39 24.36 -1.41
C GLN A 541 5.81 25.60 -0.73
N LEU A 542 5.25 25.45 0.48
CA LEU A 542 4.68 26.56 1.24
C LEU A 542 5.74 27.60 1.62
N CYS A 543 6.92 27.17 2.09
CA CYS A 543 8.03 28.09 2.37
C CYS A 543 8.42 28.89 1.12
N THR A 544 8.51 28.22 -0.04
CA THR A 544 8.85 28.86 -1.31
C THR A 544 7.82 29.92 -1.72
N GLU A 545 6.52 29.60 -1.64
CA GLU A 545 5.43 30.54 -1.93
C GLU A 545 5.43 31.77 -1.03
N LEU A 546 5.60 31.55 0.28
CA LEU A 546 5.58 32.63 1.27
C LEU A 546 6.81 33.52 1.17
N LEU A 547 7.99 32.97 0.87
CA LEU A 547 9.20 33.75 0.63
C LEU A 547 9.10 34.60 -0.64
N HIS A 548 8.54 34.06 -1.72
CA HIS A 548 8.30 34.84 -2.94
C HIS A 548 7.32 36.00 -2.74
N THR A 549 6.27 35.77 -1.96
CA THR A 549 5.22 36.78 -1.72
C THR A 549 5.68 37.84 -0.73
N SER A 550 6.26 37.42 0.40
CA SER A 550 6.64 38.33 1.49
C SER A 550 7.96 39.05 1.24
N LYS A 551 8.90 38.43 0.53
CA LYS A 551 10.25 38.94 0.28
C LYS A 551 11.01 39.33 1.55
N VAL A 552 10.66 38.75 2.70
CA VAL A 552 11.26 39.09 4.00
C VAL A 552 12.79 38.95 4.00
N HIS A 553 13.30 37.96 3.27
CA HIS A 553 14.73 37.70 3.10
C HIS A 553 15.50 38.81 2.36
N GLU A 554 14.83 39.65 1.57
CA GLU A 554 15.47 40.78 0.86
C GLU A 554 15.82 41.94 1.82
N SER A 555 15.25 41.94 3.04
CA SER A 555 15.39 43.04 4.02
C SER A 555 16.43 42.81 5.12
N VAL A 556 17.11 41.66 5.12
CA VAL A 556 18.08 41.25 6.14
C VAL A 556 19.47 41.02 5.54
N SER A 557 20.52 41.11 6.38
CA SER A 557 21.86 40.72 5.93
C SER A 557 21.98 39.20 5.78
N ASP A 558 23.03 38.73 5.10
CA ASP A 558 23.11 37.31 4.71
C ASP A 558 23.12 36.34 5.91
N SER A 559 23.68 36.76 7.04
CA SER A 559 23.80 35.97 8.27
C SER A 559 22.72 36.25 9.31
N ASP A 560 21.93 37.31 9.14
CA ASP A 560 20.88 37.65 10.10
C ASP A 560 19.71 36.67 9.98
N PRO A 561 19.20 36.15 11.10
CA PRO A 561 18.04 35.28 11.09
C PRO A 561 16.76 36.06 10.79
N PHE A 562 15.84 35.43 10.08
CA PHE A 562 14.50 35.92 9.86
C PHE A 562 13.47 34.78 9.92
N ILE A 563 12.23 35.14 10.23
CA ILE A 563 11.10 34.20 10.32
C ILE A 563 10.34 34.21 8.99
N VAL A 564 9.95 33.04 8.48
CA VAL A 564 9.05 32.97 7.32
C VAL A 564 7.63 33.30 7.76
N PRO A 565 7.02 34.40 7.29
CA PRO A 565 5.70 34.81 7.73
C PRO A 565 4.63 33.88 7.16
N GLY A 566 3.63 33.53 7.97
CA GLY A 566 2.46 32.75 7.53
C GLY A 566 2.61 31.23 7.63
N LEU A 567 3.77 30.71 8.11
CA LEU A 567 3.89 29.29 8.44
C LEU A 567 3.13 28.95 9.74
N PRO A 568 2.62 27.71 9.88
CA PRO A 568 2.02 27.23 11.12
C PRO A 568 2.98 27.29 12.32
N ASP A 569 4.25 26.95 12.10
CA ASP A 569 5.30 26.98 13.12
C ASP A 569 6.26 28.17 12.93
N ARG A 570 6.90 28.61 14.01
CA ARG A 570 7.93 29.67 13.96
C ARG A 570 9.25 29.11 13.42
N ILE A 571 9.38 29.07 12.09
CA ILE A 571 10.60 28.63 11.42
C ILE A 571 11.50 29.81 11.06
N GLU A 572 12.77 29.68 11.43
CA GLU A 572 13.80 30.70 11.23
C GLU A 572 14.89 30.20 10.29
N PHE A 573 15.26 31.05 9.32
CA PHE A 573 16.35 30.83 8.37
C PHE A 573 17.30 32.03 8.37
N THR A 574 18.54 31.81 7.92
CA THR A 574 19.38 32.88 7.38
C THR A 574 19.31 32.88 5.86
N LYS A 575 19.68 33.98 5.20
CA LYS A 575 19.66 34.05 3.74
C LYS A 575 20.65 33.07 3.10
N LEU A 576 21.77 32.77 3.78
CA LEU A 576 22.73 31.74 3.35
C LEU A 576 22.16 30.32 3.33
N GLN A 577 21.08 30.05 4.07
CA GLN A 577 20.39 28.75 4.07
C GLN A 577 19.31 28.65 2.98
N LEU A 578 19.04 29.73 2.24
CA LEU A 578 18.02 29.71 1.21
C LEU A 578 18.54 29.07 -0.09
N PRO A 579 17.67 28.35 -0.82
CA PRO A 579 17.99 27.82 -2.14
C PRO A 579 18.51 28.90 -3.10
N GLY A 580 19.31 28.49 -4.10
CA GLY A 580 19.88 29.40 -5.11
C GLY A 580 18.84 30.20 -5.92
N LEU A 581 17.55 29.84 -5.84
CA LEU A 581 16.46 30.60 -6.42
C LEU A 581 16.17 31.94 -5.68
N PHE A 582 16.52 32.02 -4.39
CA PHE A 582 16.44 33.24 -3.57
C PHE A 582 17.81 33.88 -3.32
N ASN A 583 18.87 33.10 -3.51
CA ASN A 583 20.25 33.56 -3.38
C ASN A 583 20.95 33.60 -4.75
N THR A 584 20.33 34.31 -5.71
CA THR A 584 21.01 34.61 -6.97
C THR A 584 22.07 35.66 -6.66
N GLY A 585 23.34 35.35 -6.91
CA GLY A 585 24.41 36.36 -6.83
C GLY A 585 24.08 37.62 -7.64
N SER A 586 24.92 38.64 -7.53
CA SER A 586 24.69 39.99 -8.09
C SER A 586 24.56 40.10 -9.62
N ASP A 587 24.61 38.99 -10.38
CA ASP A 587 24.55 38.97 -11.84
C ASP A 587 23.39 38.09 -12.35
N PRO A 588 22.45 38.61 -13.18
CA PRO A 588 21.39 37.81 -13.78
C PRO A 588 21.95 36.77 -14.75
N THR A 589 22.20 35.57 -14.25
CA THR A 589 22.65 34.42 -15.03
C THR A 589 21.52 33.79 -15.85
N SER A 590 21.87 32.94 -16.83
CA SER A 590 20.91 32.10 -17.56
C SER A 590 20.03 31.25 -16.62
N MET A 591 20.54 30.87 -15.44
CA MET A 591 19.78 30.14 -14.42
C MET A 591 18.72 31.01 -13.73
N THR A 592 19.00 32.29 -13.49
CA THR A 592 18.01 33.25 -12.98
C THR A 592 16.83 33.40 -13.96
N ASN A 593 17.13 33.48 -15.26
CA ASN A 593 16.11 33.52 -16.30
C ASN A 593 15.30 32.21 -16.39
N LEU A 594 15.95 31.06 -16.18
CA LEU A 594 15.27 29.77 -16.11
C LEU A 594 14.29 29.72 -14.94
N HIS A 595 14.72 30.07 -13.71
CA HIS A 595 13.84 30.08 -12.53
C HIS A 595 12.65 31.01 -12.71
N LYS A 596 12.86 32.19 -13.31
CA LYS A 596 11.77 33.12 -13.62
C LYS A 596 10.73 32.48 -14.56
N LYS A 597 11.17 31.81 -15.63
CA LYS A 597 10.26 31.13 -16.57
C LYS A 597 9.49 29.98 -15.91
N ILE A 598 10.17 29.18 -15.09
CA ILE A 598 9.53 28.10 -14.31
C ILE A 598 8.41 28.71 -13.47
N ARG A 599 8.71 29.77 -12.71
CA ARG A 599 7.73 30.44 -11.85
C ARG A 599 6.55 31.03 -12.63
N GLU A 600 6.81 31.65 -13.78
CA GLU A 600 5.76 32.19 -14.65
C GLU A 600 4.82 31.08 -15.15
N THR A 601 5.35 29.89 -15.44
CA THR A 601 4.52 28.76 -15.88
C THR A 601 3.77 28.09 -14.74
N GLU A 602 4.35 27.95 -13.55
CA GLU A 602 3.75 27.25 -12.38
C GLU A 602 2.32 27.72 -12.07
N VAL A 603 2.03 29.01 -12.27
CA VAL A 603 0.70 29.62 -12.02
C VAL A 603 -0.40 29.00 -12.91
N GLY A 604 -0.04 28.48 -14.08
CA GLY A 604 -0.96 27.83 -15.01
C GLY A 604 -1.19 26.34 -14.76
N ALA A 605 -0.59 25.75 -13.73
CA ALA A 605 -0.80 24.35 -13.40
C ALA A 605 -2.23 24.10 -12.89
N TYR A 606 -2.81 22.97 -13.29
CA TYR A 606 -4.10 22.50 -12.81
C TYR A 606 -4.05 22.06 -11.34
N GLY A 607 -2.91 21.53 -10.91
CA GLY A 607 -2.67 21.09 -9.54
C GLY A 607 -1.27 20.52 -9.34
N VAL A 608 -0.99 20.08 -8.12
CA VAL A 608 0.32 19.57 -7.71
C VAL A 608 0.18 18.21 -7.03
N VAL A 609 0.98 17.25 -7.47
CA VAL A 609 1.12 15.97 -6.80
C VAL A 609 2.36 16.02 -5.91
N ILE A 610 2.23 15.54 -4.67
CA ILE A 610 3.26 15.61 -3.64
C ILE A 610 3.62 14.20 -3.20
N ASN A 611 4.91 13.87 -3.20
CA ASN A 611 5.43 12.62 -2.63
C ASN A 611 5.55 12.76 -1.10
N SER A 612 4.42 12.89 -0.43
CA SER A 612 4.31 12.99 1.02
C SER A 612 2.95 12.41 1.46
N PHE A 613 2.71 12.35 2.76
CA PHE A 613 1.46 11.89 3.35
C PHE A 613 0.95 12.89 4.39
N GLU A 614 -0.37 12.97 4.54
CA GLU A 614 -1.02 14.01 5.34
C GLU A 614 -0.54 14.02 6.80
N GLU A 615 -0.33 12.85 7.39
CA GLU A 615 0.06 12.71 8.79
C GLU A 615 1.48 13.21 9.10
N LEU A 616 2.35 13.35 8.09
CA LEU A 616 3.72 13.85 8.27
C LEU A 616 3.74 15.37 8.48
N GLU A 617 2.95 16.10 7.71
CA GLU A 617 3.04 17.55 7.59
C GLU A 617 1.65 18.22 7.50
N LYS A 618 0.68 17.66 8.22
CA LYS A 618 -0.76 18.00 8.17
C LYS A 618 -1.07 19.50 8.05
N ASN A 619 -0.50 20.32 8.93
CA ASN A 619 -0.77 21.76 8.94
C ASN A 619 -0.27 22.44 7.64
N TYR A 620 0.88 22.01 7.13
CA TYR A 620 1.45 22.50 5.89
C TYR A 620 0.67 22.01 4.66
N VAL A 621 0.16 20.78 4.70
CA VAL A 621 -0.75 20.26 3.66
C VAL A 621 -2.01 21.11 3.58
N SER A 622 -2.64 21.43 4.72
CA SER A 622 -3.85 22.26 4.75
C SER A 622 -3.60 23.66 4.18
N GLU A 623 -2.54 24.34 4.62
CA GLU A 623 -2.20 25.67 4.10
C GLU A 623 -1.85 25.66 2.61
N PHE A 624 -1.11 24.63 2.15
CA PHE A 624 -0.76 24.53 0.74
C PHE A 624 -1.96 24.17 -0.15
N LYS A 625 -2.88 23.31 0.33
CA LYS A 625 -4.18 23.05 -0.33
C LYS A 625 -4.98 24.35 -0.48
N ASN A 626 -5.05 25.18 0.56
CA ASN A 626 -5.73 26.48 0.49
C ASN A 626 -5.12 27.42 -0.58
N LEU A 627 -3.79 27.49 -0.67
CA LEU A 627 -3.08 28.30 -1.69
C LEU A 627 -3.26 27.78 -3.12
N ARG A 628 -3.68 26.53 -3.27
CA ARG A 628 -3.83 25.83 -4.55
C ARG A 628 -5.27 25.39 -4.83
N TYR A 629 -6.25 26.02 -4.17
CA TYR A 629 -7.67 25.76 -4.39
C TYR A 629 -8.04 24.27 -4.32
N ASP A 630 -7.51 23.59 -3.29
CA ASP A 630 -7.65 22.14 -3.02
C ASP A 630 -7.08 21.20 -4.09
N LYS A 631 -6.30 21.71 -5.07
CA LYS A 631 -5.65 20.91 -6.11
C LYS A 631 -4.24 20.46 -5.73
N VAL A 632 -4.13 19.87 -4.55
CA VAL A 632 -2.90 19.22 -4.06
C VAL A 632 -3.23 17.81 -3.61
N TRP A 633 -2.50 16.82 -4.12
CA TRP A 633 -2.69 15.41 -3.76
C TRP A 633 -1.41 14.83 -3.17
N CYS A 634 -1.47 14.44 -1.90
CA CYS A 634 -0.36 13.83 -1.16
C CYS A 634 -0.43 12.30 -1.31
N ILE A 635 0.21 11.78 -2.36
CA ILE A 635 0.09 10.36 -2.76
C ILE A 635 1.28 9.49 -2.31
N GLY A 636 2.20 10.06 -1.54
CA GLY A 636 3.39 9.37 -1.07
C GLY A 636 3.16 8.60 0.23
N PRO A 637 4.20 7.97 0.79
CA PRO A 637 5.53 7.84 0.21
C PRO A 637 5.57 6.83 -0.94
N LEU A 638 5.96 7.31 -2.12
CA LEU A 638 5.94 6.52 -3.36
C LEU A 638 6.88 5.31 -3.31
N SER A 639 7.97 5.40 -2.53
CA SER A 639 8.93 4.32 -2.36
C SER A 639 8.30 3.04 -1.80
N LEU A 640 7.21 3.14 -1.03
CA LEU A 640 6.51 2.00 -0.42
C LEU A 640 5.71 1.13 -1.41
N CYS A 641 5.63 1.52 -2.70
CA CYS A 641 5.12 0.60 -3.72
C CYS A 641 6.05 -0.61 -3.95
N ASN A 642 7.33 -0.49 -3.58
CA ASN A 642 8.34 -1.54 -3.69
C ASN A 642 8.30 -2.43 -2.43
N LYS A 643 7.63 -3.59 -2.51
CA LYS A 643 7.36 -4.43 -1.33
C LYS A 643 8.34 -5.58 -1.11
N ASN A 644 8.96 -6.09 -2.16
CA ASN A 644 9.88 -7.24 -2.08
C ASN A 644 11.34 -6.80 -2.21
N ASN A 645 12.27 -7.67 -1.79
CA ASN A 645 13.71 -7.38 -1.79
C ASN A 645 14.25 -7.08 -3.20
N LEU A 646 13.74 -7.74 -4.24
CA LEU A 646 14.20 -7.52 -5.60
C LEU A 646 13.87 -6.10 -6.08
N ASP A 647 12.64 -5.66 -5.86
CA ASP A 647 12.19 -4.32 -6.23
C ASP A 647 12.92 -3.25 -5.42
N MET A 648 13.07 -3.44 -4.11
CA MET A 648 13.85 -2.50 -3.28
C MET A 648 15.32 -2.42 -3.72
N ALA A 649 15.93 -3.53 -4.10
CA ALA A 649 17.33 -3.59 -4.47
C ALA A 649 17.62 -3.07 -5.89
N GLN A 650 16.63 -3.17 -6.78
CA GLN A 650 16.71 -2.68 -8.15
C GLN A 650 16.04 -1.32 -8.34
N ARG A 651 15.56 -0.71 -7.26
CA ARG A 651 15.02 0.65 -7.27
C ARG A 651 16.13 1.66 -7.59
N GLY A 652 15.95 2.41 -8.66
CA GLY A 652 16.94 3.36 -9.14
C GLY A 652 17.95 2.73 -10.09
N ASN A 653 19.21 3.11 -9.97
CA ASN A 653 20.26 2.62 -10.86
C ASN A 653 20.74 1.22 -10.45
N LYS A 654 21.40 0.50 -11.37
CA LYS A 654 21.97 -0.82 -11.07
C LYS A 654 23.01 -0.71 -9.96
N ALA A 655 22.80 -1.44 -8.86
CA ALA A 655 23.76 -1.53 -7.77
C ALA A 655 25.13 -1.99 -8.29
N THR A 656 26.18 -1.28 -7.88
CA THR A 656 27.55 -1.56 -8.33
C THR A 656 28.22 -2.66 -7.50
N ILE A 657 27.54 -3.10 -6.43
CA ILE A 657 28.06 -3.99 -5.40
C ILE A 657 27.14 -5.20 -5.28
N ASP A 658 27.73 -6.33 -4.90
CA ASP A 658 27.02 -7.54 -4.50
C ASP A 658 26.12 -7.26 -3.29
N GLN A 659 24.81 -7.15 -3.55
CA GLN A 659 23.77 -6.88 -2.57
C GLN A 659 23.83 -7.88 -1.40
N THR A 660 24.19 -9.13 -1.69
CA THR A 660 24.31 -10.20 -0.70
C THR A 660 25.44 -9.95 0.29
N LYS A 661 26.53 -9.27 -0.09
CA LYS A 661 27.63 -8.94 0.83
C LYS A 661 27.24 -7.85 1.83
N CYS A 662 26.55 -6.81 1.35
CA CYS A 662 26.10 -5.72 2.23
C CYS A 662 25.11 -6.25 3.28
N LEU A 663 24.13 -7.06 2.86
CA LEU A 663 23.16 -7.64 3.78
C LEU A 663 23.81 -8.59 4.79
N LYS A 664 24.70 -9.50 4.35
CA LYS A 664 25.44 -10.39 5.26
C LYS A 664 26.25 -9.63 6.31
N TRP A 665 26.79 -8.46 5.94
CA TRP A 665 27.49 -7.62 6.90
C TRP A 665 26.55 -6.93 7.89
N LEU A 666 25.33 -6.57 7.48
CA LEU A 666 24.31 -6.02 8.37
C LEU A 666 23.70 -7.09 9.28
N ASP A 667 23.54 -8.33 8.81
CA ASP A 667 22.97 -9.46 9.56
C ASP A 667 23.77 -9.80 10.84
N ILE A 668 25.07 -9.49 10.85
CA ILE A 668 25.95 -9.73 12.01
C ILE A 668 25.97 -8.56 13.00
N GLN A 669 25.30 -7.45 12.70
CA GLN A 669 25.25 -6.26 13.58
C GLN A 669 24.03 -6.33 14.49
N GLU A 670 24.14 -5.71 15.66
CA GLU A 670 23.01 -5.60 16.59
C GLU A 670 21.89 -4.73 16.01
N PRO A 671 20.60 -5.02 16.30
CA PRO A 671 19.48 -4.20 15.87
C PRO A 671 19.62 -2.74 16.30
N GLY A 672 19.34 -1.81 15.39
CA GLY A 672 19.42 -0.37 15.65
C GLY A 672 20.81 0.16 16.03
N SER A 673 21.89 -0.55 15.67
CA SER A 673 23.27 -0.18 16.04
C SER A 673 24.07 0.53 14.94
N VAL A 674 23.64 0.42 13.68
CA VAL A 674 24.40 0.84 12.50
C VAL A 674 23.95 2.22 12.01
N ILE A 675 24.91 3.09 11.68
CA ILE A 675 24.67 4.32 10.93
C ILE A 675 24.79 4.06 9.43
N TYR A 676 23.73 4.34 8.67
CA TYR A 676 23.84 4.46 7.22
C TYR A 676 24.21 5.90 6.86
N ALA A 677 25.26 6.11 6.07
CA ALA A 677 25.69 7.43 5.62
C ALA A 677 25.69 7.48 4.08
N CYS A 678 24.79 8.29 3.52
CA CYS A 678 24.65 8.47 2.08
C CYS A 678 24.17 9.89 1.76
N LEU A 679 24.96 10.63 0.98
CA LEU A 679 24.67 12.01 0.60
C LEU A 679 23.98 12.12 -0.76
N GLY A 680 23.47 11.03 -1.33
CA GLY A 680 22.74 11.05 -2.60
C GLY A 680 23.63 11.13 -3.85
N SER A 681 23.00 11.22 -5.03
CA SER A 681 23.70 11.10 -6.32
C SER A 681 24.22 12.42 -6.89
N LEU A 682 23.56 13.55 -6.58
CA LEU A 682 24.00 14.86 -7.07
C LEU A 682 25.04 15.52 -6.17
N SER A 683 25.14 15.10 -4.92
CA SER A 683 26.07 15.70 -3.97
C SER A 683 27.51 15.34 -4.35
N SER A 684 28.30 16.38 -4.55
CA SER A 684 29.75 16.32 -4.52
C SER A 684 30.20 17.11 -3.29
N LEU A 685 31.15 16.59 -2.53
CA LEU A 685 31.77 17.32 -1.42
C LEU A 685 33.25 17.53 -1.74
N ALA A 686 33.81 18.63 -1.25
CA ALA A 686 35.25 18.82 -1.25
C ALA A 686 35.94 17.65 -0.54
N ARG A 687 37.15 17.31 -1.00
CA ARG A 687 37.94 16.19 -0.47
C ARG A 687 38.07 16.28 1.05
N GLU A 688 38.41 17.45 1.57
CA GLU A 688 38.60 17.71 2.99
C GLU A 688 37.31 17.48 3.79
N GLN A 689 36.14 17.80 3.20
CA GLN A 689 34.85 17.62 3.85
C GLN A 689 34.44 16.15 3.93
N LEU A 690 34.79 15.33 2.92
CA LEU A 690 34.63 13.87 2.95
C LEU A 690 35.53 13.21 3.98
N ILE A 691 36.76 13.71 4.15
CA ILE A 691 37.69 13.25 5.18
C ILE A 691 37.10 13.54 6.57
N GLU A 692 36.60 14.73 6.83
CA GLU A 692 35.96 15.05 8.13
C GLU A 692 34.72 14.20 8.40
N LEU A 693 33.93 13.86 7.36
CA LEU A 693 32.83 12.88 7.50
C LEU A 693 33.36 11.50 7.90
N ALA A 694 34.37 10.98 7.20
CA ALA A 694 34.96 9.68 7.47
C ALA A 694 35.52 9.58 8.90
N LEU A 695 36.30 10.59 9.30
CA LEU A 695 36.90 10.66 10.63
C LEU A 695 35.85 10.85 11.73
N GLY A 696 34.75 11.57 11.46
CA GLY A 696 33.64 11.72 12.39
C GLY A 696 32.86 10.42 12.61
N LEU A 697 32.63 9.65 11.53
CA LEU A 697 32.05 8.31 11.62
C LEU A 697 32.96 7.36 12.42
N GLU A 698 34.28 7.38 12.16
CA GLU A 698 35.27 6.59 12.92
C GLU A 698 35.26 6.94 14.41
N ALA A 699 35.32 8.25 14.74
CA ALA A 699 35.35 8.76 16.11
C ALA A 699 34.05 8.48 16.90
N SER A 700 32.91 8.33 16.20
CA SER A 700 31.64 8.00 16.85
C SER A 700 31.65 6.65 17.58
N GLY A 701 32.51 5.72 17.16
CA GLY A 701 32.60 4.37 17.70
C GLY A 701 31.50 3.42 17.25
N HIS A 702 30.44 3.91 16.59
CA HIS A 702 29.33 3.09 16.11
C HIS A 702 29.67 2.36 14.79
N PRO A 703 29.11 1.17 14.55
CA PRO A 703 29.13 0.56 13.23
C PRO A 703 28.49 1.48 12.19
N PHE A 704 29.02 1.49 10.96
CA PHE A 704 28.48 2.32 9.88
C PHE A 704 28.63 1.67 8.51
N VAL A 705 27.69 2.00 7.63
CA VAL A 705 27.78 1.78 6.18
C VAL A 705 27.92 3.16 5.53
N TRP A 706 29.01 3.42 4.83
CA TRP A 706 29.25 4.69 4.15
C TRP A 706 29.28 4.49 2.64
N VAL A 707 28.37 5.17 1.93
CA VAL A 707 28.39 5.27 0.47
C VAL A 707 29.38 6.36 0.07
N VAL A 708 30.54 5.96 -0.41
CA VAL A 708 31.62 6.84 -0.83
C VAL A 708 31.34 7.32 -2.24
N ARG A 709 31.04 8.62 -2.39
CA ARG A 709 30.87 9.30 -3.66
C ARG A 709 31.58 10.65 -3.60
N ALA A 710 32.58 10.82 -4.46
CA ALA A 710 33.38 12.05 -4.52
C ALA A 710 33.43 12.68 -5.93
N GLY A 711 32.52 12.29 -6.83
CA GLY A 711 32.44 12.86 -8.18
C GLY A 711 33.76 12.75 -8.95
N ASN A 712 34.25 13.86 -9.49
CA ASN A 712 35.55 13.97 -10.17
C ASN A 712 36.77 13.78 -9.23
N LYS A 713 36.56 13.66 -7.91
CA LYS A 713 37.59 13.47 -6.88
C LYS A 713 37.65 12.06 -6.33
N GLN A 714 36.97 11.10 -6.96
CA GLN A 714 36.97 9.72 -6.50
C GLN A 714 38.39 9.18 -6.32
N GLU A 715 39.28 9.40 -7.29
CA GLU A 715 40.67 8.94 -7.22
C GLU A 715 41.43 9.52 -6.01
N GLU A 716 41.27 10.81 -5.72
CA GLU A 716 41.93 11.48 -4.61
C GLU A 716 41.47 10.93 -3.24
N ILE A 717 40.17 10.63 -3.11
CA ILE A 717 39.61 10.04 -1.89
C ILE A 717 40.03 8.59 -1.72
N GLU A 718 40.03 7.79 -2.79
CA GLU A 718 40.53 6.41 -2.73
C GLU A 718 42.01 6.36 -2.36
N GLN A 719 42.82 7.27 -2.91
CA GLN A 719 44.23 7.40 -2.54
C GLN A 719 44.38 7.71 -1.05
N TRP A 720 43.62 8.68 -0.53
CA TRP A 720 43.63 8.99 0.90
C TRP A 720 43.22 7.80 1.77
N ILE A 721 42.15 7.06 1.41
CA ILE A 721 41.70 5.87 2.16
C ILE A 721 42.83 4.85 2.32
N VAL A 722 43.62 4.63 1.26
CA VAL A 722 44.76 3.70 1.26
C VAL A 722 45.93 4.24 2.07
N GLU A 723 46.34 5.49 1.83
CA GLU A 723 47.51 6.10 2.49
C GLU A 723 47.30 6.27 4.00
N ASP A 724 46.09 6.67 4.40
CA ASP A 724 45.70 6.85 5.79
C ASP A 724 45.50 5.49 6.49
N GLY A 725 45.14 4.44 5.74
CA GLY A 725 44.77 3.13 6.27
C GLY A 725 43.38 3.12 6.91
N PHE A 726 42.49 4.01 6.48
CA PHE A 726 41.16 4.21 7.06
C PHE A 726 40.33 2.91 7.06
N GLU A 727 40.23 2.24 5.91
CA GLU A 727 39.41 1.03 5.74
C GLU A 727 39.90 -0.13 6.65
N GLU A 728 41.20 -0.17 6.95
CA GLU A 728 41.78 -1.15 7.87
C GLU A 728 41.42 -0.86 9.33
N ARG A 729 41.44 0.40 9.76
CA ARG A 729 41.12 0.80 11.15
C ARG A 729 39.65 0.58 11.50
N VAL A 730 38.77 0.76 10.51
CA VAL A 730 37.32 0.57 10.70
C VAL A 730 36.87 -0.86 10.40
N ARG A 731 37.78 -1.77 10.01
CA ARG A 731 37.45 -3.15 9.67
C ARG A 731 36.56 -3.81 10.72
N GLY A 732 35.46 -4.40 10.27
CA GLY A 732 34.46 -5.05 11.13
C GLY A 732 33.36 -4.13 11.66
N ARG A 733 33.59 -2.81 11.71
CA ARG A 733 32.60 -1.79 12.11
C ARG A 733 32.19 -0.86 10.97
N GLY A 734 33.06 -0.61 10.01
CA GLY A 734 32.80 0.20 8.82
C GLY A 734 32.70 -0.65 7.56
N LEU A 735 31.68 -0.40 6.75
CA LEU A 735 31.53 -0.93 5.41
C LEU A 735 31.48 0.21 4.39
N LEU A 736 32.44 0.26 3.46
CA LEU A 736 32.52 1.28 2.42
C LEU A 736 31.88 0.76 1.13
N LEU A 737 30.86 1.46 0.64
CA LEU A 737 30.18 1.16 -0.61
C LEU A 737 30.59 2.19 -1.67
N ARG A 738 31.15 1.72 -2.78
CA ARG A 738 31.55 2.55 -3.93
C ARG A 738 30.49 2.43 -5.04
N GLY A 739 29.93 3.56 -5.47
CA GLY A 739 28.90 3.60 -6.51
C GLY A 739 27.46 3.62 -5.97
N TRP A 740 26.54 2.93 -6.64
CA TRP A 740 25.12 2.91 -6.27
C TRP A 740 24.83 1.85 -5.22
N ALA A 741 24.21 2.26 -4.11
CA ALA A 741 23.79 1.39 -3.02
C ALA A 741 22.29 1.06 -3.11
N PRO A 742 21.86 -0.17 -2.73
CA PRO A 742 20.45 -0.51 -2.63
C PRO A 742 19.83 0.15 -1.37
N GLN A 743 19.70 1.48 -1.40
CA GLN A 743 19.42 2.32 -0.24
C GLN A 743 18.14 1.90 0.50
N LEU A 744 17.05 1.65 -0.22
CA LEU A 744 15.78 1.26 0.40
C LEU A 744 15.93 -0.07 1.16
N LEU A 745 16.64 -1.04 0.57
CA LEU A 745 16.93 -2.33 1.20
C LEU A 745 17.81 -2.19 2.46
N ILE A 746 18.82 -1.30 2.42
CA ILE A 746 19.68 -1.02 3.58
C ILE A 746 18.84 -0.39 4.70
N LEU A 747 18.07 0.66 4.40
CA LEU A 747 17.25 1.37 5.38
C LEU A 747 16.19 0.47 6.02
N SER A 748 15.63 -0.48 5.27
CA SER A 748 14.67 -1.46 5.80
C SER A 748 15.30 -2.54 6.70
N HIS A 749 16.63 -2.60 6.82
CA HIS A 749 17.30 -3.59 7.64
C HIS A 749 17.24 -3.23 9.14
N SER A 750 16.93 -4.21 10.00
CA SER A 750 16.75 -4.02 11.45
C SER A 750 17.98 -3.47 12.17
N ALA A 751 19.19 -3.72 11.64
CA ALA A 751 20.45 -3.20 12.17
C ALA A 751 20.59 -1.67 12.06
N ILE A 752 19.87 -1.00 11.16
CA ILE A 752 20.01 0.45 10.98
C ILE A 752 19.39 1.20 12.15
N GLY A 753 20.21 2.00 12.84
CA GLY A 753 19.82 2.85 13.97
C GLY A 753 19.76 4.35 13.65
N GLY A 754 20.40 4.78 12.56
CA GLY A 754 20.39 6.17 12.13
C GLY A 754 20.79 6.35 10.67
N PHE A 755 20.31 7.42 10.04
CA PHE A 755 20.60 7.73 8.64
C PHE A 755 21.17 9.14 8.48
N LEU A 756 22.45 9.24 8.15
CA LEU A 756 23.11 10.48 7.74
C LEU A 756 22.84 10.75 6.25
N THR A 757 22.15 11.87 6.00
CA THR A 757 21.64 12.24 4.68
C THR A 757 21.87 13.71 4.37
N HIS A 758 22.03 14.01 3.09
CA HIS A 758 22.06 15.37 2.55
C HIS A 758 20.71 16.11 2.61
N CYS A 759 19.66 15.48 3.13
CA CYS A 759 18.31 16.03 3.24
C CYS A 759 17.53 16.25 1.93
N GLY A 760 17.95 15.64 0.81
CA GLY A 760 17.09 15.57 -0.38
C GLY A 760 15.81 14.80 -0.07
N TRP A 761 14.66 15.27 -0.58
CA TRP A 761 13.35 14.80 -0.10
C TRP A 761 13.13 13.28 -0.24
N ASN A 762 13.61 12.66 -1.33
CA ASN A 762 13.52 11.19 -1.49
C ASN A 762 14.26 10.44 -0.37
N SER A 763 15.50 10.84 -0.05
CA SER A 763 16.23 10.20 1.06
C SER A 763 15.52 10.45 2.39
N MET A 764 14.99 11.66 2.61
CA MET A 764 14.26 11.99 3.84
C MET A 764 13.03 11.11 4.01
N ILE A 765 12.17 11.04 2.99
CA ILE A 765 10.94 10.26 3.05
C ILE A 765 11.25 8.76 3.18
N GLU A 766 12.31 8.24 2.53
CA GLU A 766 12.74 6.84 2.69
C GLU A 766 13.18 6.51 4.12
N GLY A 767 13.99 7.37 4.75
CA GLY A 767 14.39 7.19 6.14
C GLY A 767 13.23 7.30 7.13
N ILE A 768 12.31 8.25 6.89
CA ILE A 768 11.07 8.39 7.68
C ILE A 768 10.22 7.12 7.56
N CYS A 769 10.04 6.59 6.33
CA CYS A 769 9.28 5.36 6.09
C CYS A 769 9.88 4.15 6.80
N ALA A 770 11.21 4.04 6.80
CA ALA A 770 11.93 2.98 7.50
C ALA A 770 11.86 3.12 9.03
N GLY A 771 11.34 4.24 9.55
CA GLY A 771 11.28 4.50 10.98
C GLY A 771 12.65 4.82 11.60
N VAL A 772 13.58 5.32 10.78
CA VAL A 772 14.97 5.58 11.17
C VAL A 772 15.18 7.07 11.47
N PRO A 773 15.75 7.44 12.63
CA PRO A 773 16.14 8.83 12.91
C PRO A 773 17.18 9.37 11.92
N LEU A 774 17.07 10.66 11.62
CA LEU A 774 17.90 11.29 10.58
C LEU A 774 19.02 12.15 11.17
N ILE A 775 20.22 12.04 10.62
CA ILE A 775 21.32 12.97 10.84
C ILE A 775 21.35 13.89 9.62
N THR A 776 20.93 15.14 9.80
CA THR A 776 20.69 16.06 8.69
C THR A 776 21.94 16.84 8.35
N TRP A 777 22.37 16.75 7.09
CA TRP A 777 23.49 17.50 6.53
C TRP A 777 23.08 18.18 5.22
N PRO A 778 22.25 19.24 5.27
CA PRO A 778 21.82 19.93 4.07
C PRO A 778 22.99 20.58 3.33
N LEU A 779 22.99 20.46 2.00
CA LEU A 779 24.04 20.96 1.11
C LEU A 779 23.51 22.02 0.14
N PHE A 780 22.44 21.74 -0.61
CA PHE A 780 21.94 22.62 -1.68
C PHE A 780 20.43 22.48 -1.91
N ALA A 781 19.91 23.16 -2.93
CA ALA A 781 18.49 23.16 -3.30
C ALA A 781 17.58 23.43 -2.09
N GLU A 782 16.54 22.62 -1.88
CA GLU A 782 15.54 22.75 -0.82
C GLU A 782 15.95 22.08 0.51
N GLN A 783 17.15 21.53 0.60
CA GLN A 783 17.55 20.62 1.69
C GLN A 783 17.53 21.26 3.08
N PHE A 784 17.81 22.56 3.18
CA PHE A 784 17.69 23.30 4.44
C PHE A 784 16.23 23.44 4.90
N PHE A 785 15.27 23.54 3.98
CA PHE A 785 13.85 23.52 4.34
C PHE A 785 13.47 22.14 4.88
N ASN A 786 13.88 21.08 4.19
CA ASN A 786 13.64 19.70 4.63
C ASN A 786 14.29 19.40 6.00
N GLU A 787 15.47 19.94 6.28
CA GLU A 787 16.10 19.86 7.60
C GLU A 787 15.20 20.47 8.69
N LYS A 788 14.65 21.68 8.48
CA LYS A 788 13.79 22.32 9.48
C LYS A 788 12.55 21.50 9.77
N LEU A 789 11.92 20.93 8.74
CA LEU A 789 10.78 20.03 8.93
C LEU A 789 11.16 18.87 9.86
N VAL A 790 12.25 18.15 9.59
CA VAL A 790 12.59 16.96 10.37
C VAL A 790 13.15 17.26 11.76
N VAL A 791 13.96 18.31 11.89
CA VAL A 791 14.61 18.65 13.15
C VAL A 791 13.67 19.41 14.09
N GLN A 792 12.86 20.34 13.57
CA GLN A 792 12.06 21.25 14.39
C GLN A 792 10.58 20.89 14.47
N VAL A 793 10.00 20.32 13.42
CA VAL A 793 8.55 20.04 13.37
C VAL A 793 8.26 18.58 13.74
N VAL A 794 8.93 17.66 13.06
CA VAL A 794 8.75 16.21 13.24
C VAL A 794 9.58 15.69 14.43
N GLU A 795 10.68 16.39 14.74
CA GLU A 795 11.62 16.09 15.84
C GLU A 795 12.21 14.67 15.79
N THR A 796 12.46 14.17 14.58
CA THR A 796 13.05 12.83 14.34
C THR A 796 14.50 12.88 13.92
N GLY A 797 15.09 14.07 13.80
CA GLY A 797 16.48 14.23 13.37
C GLY A 797 17.37 15.08 14.26
N VAL A 798 18.66 15.10 13.93
CA VAL A 798 19.71 15.92 14.55
C VAL A 798 20.56 16.53 13.44
N SER A 799 20.74 17.85 13.48
CA SER A 799 21.61 18.55 12.53
C SER A 799 23.08 18.38 12.87
N VAL A 800 23.89 18.18 11.82
CA VAL A 800 25.35 18.30 11.91
C VAL A 800 25.81 19.76 12.03
N GLY A 801 24.92 20.74 11.82
CA GLY A 801 25.23 22.16 12.00
C GLY A 801 25.73 22.88 10.76
N SER A 802 25.40 22.38 9.55
CA SER A 802 25.65 23.10 8.29
C SER A 802 24.98 24.48 8.32
N LYS A 803 25.70 25.53 7.90
CA LYS A 803 25.24 26.93 8.06
C LYS A 803 24.82 27.62 6.76
N SER A 804 25.21 27.08 5.62
CA SER A 804 25.00 27.72 4.33
C SER A 804 24.88 26.69 3.21
N VAL A 805 24.13 27.06 2.17
CA VAL A 805 24.08 26.33 0.91
C VAL A 805 25.46 26.32 0.26
N VAL A 806 25.87 25.15 -0.19
CA VAL A 806 26.99 24.92 -1.09
C VAL A 806 26.46 25.08 -2.51
N GLN A 807 27.02 26.01 -3.27
CA GLN A 807 26.65 26.18 -4.67
C GLN A 807 27.14 24.98 -5.47
N LEU A 808 26.22 24.27 -6.15
CA LEU A 808 26.57 23.11 -6.98
C LEU A 808 27.62 23.48 -8.04
N GLY A 809 28.68 22.70 -8.12
CA GLY A 809 29.85 22.93 -8.97
C GLY A 809 30.86 23.96 -8.43
N GLU A 810 30.67 24.48 -7.21
CA GLU A 810 31.65 25.34 -6.52
C GLU A 810 32.09 24.75 -5.16
N GLU A 811 31.97 23.44 -4.98
CA GLU A 811 32.17 22.78 -3.70
C GLU A 811 33.62 22.91 -3.19
N GLU A 812 34.60 23.01 -4.08
CA GLU A 812 36.02 23.24 -3.73
C GLU A 812 36.29 24.63 -3.13
N LYS A 813 35.42 25.62 -3.41
CA LYS A 813 35.55 26.96 -2.82
C LYS A 813 34.89 27.05 -1.45
N ALA A 814 34.05 26.07 -1.10
CA ALA A 814 33.40 26.06 0.19
C ALA A 814 34.43 25.70 1.26
N GLU A 815 34.56 26.55 2.27
CA GLU A 815 35.34 26.21 3.45
C GLU A 815 34.74 24.96 4.14
N VAL A 816 35.59 24.20 4.82
CA VAL A 816 35.15 23.02 5.60
C VAL A 816 34.27 23.50 6.76
N ASN A 817 32.96 23.46 6.53
CA ASN A 817 31.93 24.04 7.38
C ASN A 817 31.42 23.09 8.47
N VAL A 818 31.66 21.78 8.33
CA VAL A 818 31.29 20.76 9.31
C VAL A 818 32.54 19.97 9.67
N LYS A 819 32.86 19.87 10.96
CA LYS A 819 34.05 19.14 11.45
C LYS A 819 33.68 17.72 11.88
N ARG A 820 34.68 16.85 12.03
CA ARG A 820 34.50 15.48 12.53
C ARG A 820 33.80 15.47 13.89
N GLU A 821 34.04 16.46 14.75
CA GLU A 821 33.40 16.57 16.06
C GLU A 821 31.90 16.84 15.94
N ASP A 822 31.48 17.56 14.91
CA ASP A 822 30.06 17.83 14.64
C ASP A 822 29.33 16.56 14.18
N VAL A 823 29.98 15.78 13.32
CA VAL A 823 29.48 14.47 12.85
C VAL A 823 29.43 13.48 14.01
N GLU A 824 30.51 13.36 14.77
CA GLU A 824 30.60 12.51 15.96
C GLU A 824 29.49 12.84 16.95
N ARG A 825 29.31 14.13 17.26
CA ARG A 825 28.24 14.61 18.15
C ARG A 825 26.87 14.23 17.62
N ALA A 826 26.59 14.49 16.34
CA ALA A 826 25.28 14.19 15.76
C ALA A 826 24.96 12.70 15.77
N VAL A 827 25.94 11.84 15.43
CA VAL A 827 25.83 10.39 15.53
C VAL A 827 25.54 9.96 16.97
N LYS A 828 26.34 10.43 17.93
CA LYS A 828 26.15 10.09 19.35
C LYS A 828 24.81 10.56 19.89
N CYS A 829 24.32 11.73 19.49
CA CYS A 829 23.00 12.23 19.87
C CYS A 829 21.87 11.31 19.37
N VAL A 830 21.92 10.88 18.11
CA VAL A 830 20.93 9.96 17.52
C VAL A 830 20.99 8.58 18.17
N MET A 831 22.19 8.07 18.46
CA MET A 831 22.41 6.74 19.03
C MET A 831 22.32 6.72 20.57
N SER A 832 22.11 7.87 21.21
CA SER A 832 22.07 7.97 22.66
C SER A 832 20.95 7.13 23.26
N GLN A 833 21.24 6.48 24.39
CA GLN A 833 20.27 5.70 25.19
C GLN A 833 19.55 6.58 26.22
N GLY A 834 19.73 7.91 26.15
CA GLY A 834 19.02 8.87 26.98
C GLY A 834 17.61 9.11 26.49
N GLU A 835 16.80 9.78 27.32
CA GLU A 835 15.38 10.07 27.04
C GLU A 835 15.18 10.75 25.67
N GLU A 836 16.03 11.70 25.31
CA GLU A 836 15.95 12.42 24.03
C GLU A 836 16.19 11.49 22.83
N GLY A 837 17.20 10.63 22.91
CA GLY A 837 17.52 9.64 21.87
C GLY A 837 16.42 8.60 21.68
N GLU A 838 15.91 8.06 22.78
CA GLU A 838 14.78 7.12 22.76
C GLU A 838 13.50 7.75 22.22
N ASN A 839 13.18 8.98 22.64
CA ASN A 839 12.02 9.70 22.15
C ASN A 839 12.10 9.93 20.64
N ARG A 840 13.28 10.27 20.12
CA ARG A 840 13.52 10.45 18.69
C ARG A 840 13.30 9.15 17.91
N ARG A 841 13.86 8.03 18.37
CA ARG A 841 13.65 6.69 17.77
C ARG A 841 12.18 6.27 17.79
N ARG A 842 11.50 6.48 18.92
CA ARG A 842 10.05 6.22 19.05
C ARG A 842 9.25 7.03 18.03
N LYS A 843 9.49 8.35 17.93
CA LYS A 843 8.81 9.21 16.96
C LYS A 843 9.10 8.77 15.52
N ALA A 844 10.35 8.45 15.20
CA ALA A 844 10.72 8.00 13.86
C ALA A 844 9.92 6.74 13.49
N LYS A 845 9.88 5.75 14.37
CA LYS A 845 9.08 4.53 14.20
C LYS A 845 7.58 4.83 14.01
N GLU A 846 7.01 5.73 14.81
CA GLU A 846 5.61 6.15 14.68
C GLU A 846 5.31 6.77 13.31
N PHE A 847 6.22 7.59 12.76
CA PHE A 847 6.06 8.13 11.42
C PHE A 847 6.23 7.06 10.33
N GLY A 848 7.13 6.09 10.49
CA GLY A 848 7.23 4.94 9.59
C GLY A 848 5.95 4.09 9.55
N GLU A 849 5.32 3.88 10.71
CA GLU A 849 4.02 3.20 10.80
C GLU A 849 2.89 4.03 10.17
N LYS A 850 2.88 5.35 10.37
CA LYS A 850 1.91 6.25 9.72
C LYS A 850 2.08 6.28 8.20
N ALA A 851 3.32 6.33 7.71
CA ALA A 851 3.63 6.24 6.28
C ALA A 851 3.06 4.96 5.66
N SER A 852 3.28 3.81 6.32
CA SER A 852 2.74 2.52 5.88
C SER A 852 1.21 2.50 5.87
N LYS A 853 0.56 3.11 6.87
CA LYS A 853 -0.91 3.24 6.93
C LYS A 853 -1.46 4.19 5.87
N ALA A 854 -0.77 5.27 5.56
CA ALA A 854 -1.20 6.27 4.58
C ALA A 854 -1.33 5.69 3.16
N VAL A 855 -0.40 4.82 2.76
CA VAL A 855 -0.41 4.13 1.46
C VAL A 855 -1.27 2.87 1.44
N GLY A 856 -1.62 2.33 2.61
CA GLY A 856 -2.51 1.18 2.75
C GLY A 856 -3.94 1.49 2.29
N GLU A 857 -4.73 0.45 2.01
CA GLU A 857 -6.12 0.61 1.61
C GLU A 857 -6.91 1.41 2.67
N GLY A 858 -7.58 2.48 2.23
CA GLY A 858 -8.29 3.40 3.11
C GLY A 858 -7.41 4.45 3.82
N GLY A 859 -6.09 4.44 3.58
CA GLY A 859 -5.16 5.46 4.05
C GLY A 859 -5.30 6.80 3.31
N SER A 860 -4.73 7.86 3.89
CA SER A 860 -4.79 9.23 3.38
C SER A 860 -4.25 9.35 1.95
N SER A 861 -3.08 8.76 1.69
CA SER A 861 -2.45 8.80 0.37
C SER A 861 -3.11 7.89 -0.65
N HIS A 862 -3.59 6.71 -0.25
CA HIS A 862 -4.44 5.88 -1.10
C HIS A 862 -5.72 6.61 -1.53
N PHE A 863 -6.32 7.38 -0.61
CA PHE A 863 -7.48 8.21 -0.92
C PHE A 863 -7.13 9.37 -1.86
N ASP A 864 -6.03 10.09 -1.63
CA ASP A 864 -5.59 11.18 -2.51
C ASP A 864 -5.25 10.71 -3.94
N VAL A 865 -4.75 9.47 -4.11
CA VAL A 865 -4.64 8.84 -5.46
C VAL A 865 -6.01 8.70 -6.12
N THR A 866 -7.02 8.26 -5.37
CA THR A 866 -8.38 8.09 -5.88
C THR A 866 -8.99 9.45 -6.27
N LEU A 867 -8.79 10.48 -5.43
CA LEU A 867 -9.24 11.85 -5.74
C LEU A 867 -8.56 12.42 -6.98
N LEU A 868 -7.25 12.23 -7.12
CA LEU A 868 -6.51 12.64 -8.32
C LEU A 868 -7.12 12.02 -9.59
N ILE A 869 -7.34 10.71 -9.58
CA ILE A 869 -7.94 9.98 -10.72
C ILE A 869 -9.34 10.51 -11.04
N GLN A 870 -10.19 10.69 -10.01
CA GLN A 870 -11.56 11.18 -10.17
C GLN A 870 -11.60 12.61 -10.72
N ASP A 871 -10.72 13.49 -10.24
CA ASP A 871 -10.66 14.88 -10.70
C ASP A 871 -10.28 14.97 -12.19
N ILE A 872 -9.32 14.16 -12.63
CA ILE A 872 -8.94 14.11 -14.05
C ILE A 872 -10.03 13.47 -14.91
N MET A 873 -10.74 12.46 -14.39
CA MET A 873 -11.92 11.89 -15.05
C MET A 873 -13.01 12.95 -15.26
N ASN A 874 -13.34 13.70 -14.22
CA ASN A 874 -14.35 14.76 -14.28
C ASN A 874 -13.96 15.88 -15.24
N HIS A 875 -12.69 16.29 -15.23
CA HIS A 875 -12.17 17.29 -16.18
C HIS A 875 -12.32 16.83 -17.63
N ARG A 876 -11.94 15.58 -17.93
CA ARG A 876 -12.09 15.00 -19.28
C ARG A 876 -13.55 14.96 -19.72
N LEU A 877 -14.45 14.57 -18.81
CA LEU A 877 -15.88 14.50 -19.07
C LEU A 877 -16.48 15.87 -19.40
N GLN A 878 -16.09 16.90 -18.64
CA GLN A 878 -16.50 18.29 -18.88
C GLN A 878 -15.99 18.82 -20.22
N ALA A 879 -14.74 18.51 -20.59
CA ALA A 879 -14.18 18.89 -21.89
C ALA A 879 -14.95 18.25 -23.06
N GLN A 880 -15.28 16.96 -22.97
CA GLN A 880 -16.07 16.24 -23.98
C GLN A 880 -17.49 16.83 -24.14
N LEU A 881 -18.14 17.19 -23.03
CA LEU A 881 -19.44 17.87 -23.07
C LEU A 881 -19.38 19.24 -23.76
N TYR A 882 -18.32 20.01 -23.51
CA TYR A 882 -18.14 21.30 -24.14
C TYR A 882 -17.96 21.18 -25.65
N GLU A 883 -17.16 20.20 -26.10
CA GLU A 883 -16.98 19.93 -27.53
C GLU A 883 -18.26 19.41 -28.21
N THR A 884 -19.05 18.60 -27.52
CA THR A 884 -20.33 18.08 -28.06
C THR A 884 -21.40 19.18 -28.18
N ARG A 885 -21.32 20.24 -27.37
CA ARG A 885 -22.26 21.39 -27.41
C ARG A 885 -21.90 22.46 -28.44
N LYS A 886 -20.68 22.43 -29.00
CA LYS A 886 -20.19 23.41 -29.98
C LYS A 886 -20.37 22.88 -31.40
#